data_AF-A0A813AT94-F1
#
_entry.id   AF-A0A813AT94-F1
#
_cell.length_a   1.000
_cell.length_b   1.000
_cell.length_c   1.000
_cell.angle_alpha   90.00
_cell.angle_beta   90.00
_cell.angle_gamma   90.00
#
_symmetry.space_group_name_H-M   'P 1'
#
loop_
_entity.id
_entity.type
_entity.pdbx_description
1 polymer ?
#
loop_
_entity_poly.entity_id
_entity_poly.type
_entity_poly.pdbx_seq_one_letter_code
_entity_poly.pdbx_strand_id
1 'polypeptide(L)'
;ERGVSLRQALKAPLWKWGLIALLWSVYAFCFYGWIQGSYSGLLLLPWVGALATFHTFHDASHGALSTKAWVNELLTFSGFPIGAPHEWYWQHVACHHVWTNIADADPDAKHVRRWVRPGKFPPPLAVVPVVWAIAVPIGLQVLYSYRYLSAAFGLSLKQDVPRDITATSLLALLLQRLVFYVWPVWRFGFWGVLWAAYPAAVFSLLFMLNTQLAHLNHTTEGEADEAASECWYKHQLTHSVDFAVNSPIHWFMSGGLNLQSVHHCFPTVDHSHLPQLRAVMQKVCQKHGVQMHTFDSYTMGVVSHLQHLSTGAAEHPVASPVPTSQAALQTENTAVTVQGQAGTAKPSPGPPNGAHATPNGHDEEGPTPAAGGTLHSVAGVAAEGKPRVCVVGSGIAGNAAAYMLRHEYDVVLCEKDDRPGGHAHTIAAGSEKQRVDIGFQVFNFSNYPLLSKLFDELGVETIQSDMSLSVSARGVTDVQDFEWSSKSLFPTWSDVFSVRGWKRLFEILRFERAAHAALHVHPETLGDQTMKSWLLGQGFSQQLIDEYIAPMGAALWSCSMDECTAFPACIVLGFLDNHFMLQRARPKWRTPKYRAEDYVRKLHSALSAAGGRICSSTDVSKLELSEGQGIRVVASNGHYVSASSPVFDKVVLAVHADQASQILSRSNLSNGDRKLCSETIDNFKYSSNAVYIHTDPKYMPKKKSCWSAWNGLNLPGAPAVVTYWINKLQPGACTEGKDVFVTLNPPDGSIDESQVLA
;
A
#
# COMPACT_ATOMS: atom_id res chain seq x y z
N GLU A 1 9.77 -23.02 33.47
CA GLU A 1 9.61 -24.47 33.72
C GLU A 1 10.58 -25.35 32.93
N ARG A 2 10.72 -25.23 31.61
CA ARG A 2 11.60 -26.11 30.80
C ARG A 2 13.07 -25.70 30.65
N GLY A 3 13.51 -24.60 31.27
CA GLY A 3 14.90 -24.12 31.16
C GLY A 3 15.34 -23.67 29.75
N VAL A 4 14.39 -23.46 28.83
CA VAL A 4 14.64 -23.00 27.46
C VAL A 4 13.95 -21.65 27.22
N SER A 5 14.55 -20.82 26.38
CA SER A 5 13.93 -19.57 25.95
C SER A 5 12.67 -19.83 25.12
N LEU A 6 11.75 -18.87 25.09
CA LEU A 6 10.57 -18.93 24.21
C LEU A 6 10.99 -19.16 22.76
N ARG A 7 12.02 -18.45 22.28
CA ARG A 7 12.55 -18.62 20.92
C ARG A 7 13.00 -20.05 20.62
N GLN A 8 13.54 -20.77 21.60
CA GLN A 8 13.92 -22.19 21.45
C GLN A 8 12.69 -23.11 21.50
N ALA A 9 11.72 -22.79 22.36
CA ALA A 9 10.51 -23.60 22.53
C ALA A 9 9.61 -23.62 21.28
N LEU A 10 9.68 -22.60 20.44
CA LEU A 10 8.91 -22.51 19.18
C LEU A 10 9.51 -23.35 18.02
N LYS A 11 10.69 -23.95 18.20
CA LYS A 11 11.43 -24.63 17.12
C LYS A 11 11.19 -26.13 17.08
N ALA A 12 11.71 -26.78 16.03
CA ALA A 12 11.54 -28.21 15.81
C ALA A 12 11.97 -29.04 17.04
N PRO A 13 11.11 -29.92 17.57
CA PRO A 13 11.49 -30.84 18.63
C PRO A 13 12.52 -31.87 18.14
N LEU A 14 13.25 -32.50 19.08
CA LEU A 14 14.33 -33.44 18.74
C LEU A 14 13.89 -34.59 17.82
N TRP A 15 12.70 -35.15 18.02
CA TRP A 15 12.19 -36.24 17.19
C TRP A 15 12.00 -35.81 15.72
N LYS A 16 11.69 -34.53 15.48
CA LYS A 16 11.47 -34.00 14.12
C LYS A 16 12.77 -34.00 13.31
N TRP A 17 13.92 -33.78 13.95
CA TRP A 17 15.21 -33.93 13.28
C TRP A 17 15.47 -35.37 12.81
N GLY A 18 15.03 -36.36 13.58
CA GLY A 18 15.05 -37.77 13.16
C GLY A 18 14.14 -38.04 11.95
N LEU A 19 12.93 -37.45 11.94
CA LEU A 19 12.01 -37.55 10.81
C LEU A 19 12.60 -36.89 9.55
N ILE A 20 13.16 -35.68 9.65
CA ILE A 20 13.81 -34.97 8.55
C ILE A 20 14.94 -35.83 7.97
N ALA A 21 15.81 -36.38 8.82
CA ALA A 21 16.90 -37.24 8.37
C ALA A 21 16.40 -38.50 7.64
N LEU A 22 15.33 -39.13 8.15
CA LEU A 22 14.70 -40.28 7.50
C LEU A 22 14.12 -39.92 6.13
N LEU A 23 13.31 -38.86 6.05
CA LEU A 23 12.66 -38.42 4.80
C LEU A 23 13.69 -38.08 3.72
N TRP A 24 14.76 -37.36 4.07
CA TRP A 24 15.83 -37.04 3.12
C TRP A 24 16.67 -38.25 2.72
N SER A 25 16.85 -39.22 3.61
CA SER A 25 17.53 -40.49 3.27
C SER A 25 16.72 -41.31 2.26
N VAL A 26 15.40 -41.43 2.49
CA VAL A 26 14.50 -42.12 1.55
C VAL A 26 14.39 -41.35 0.23
N TYR A 27 14.35 -40.02 0.28
CA TYR A 27 14.36 -39.17 -0.92
C TYR A 27 15.63 -39.40 -1.74
N ALA A 28 16.81 -39.38 -1.09
CA ALA A 28 18.09 -39.62 -1.77
C ALA A 28 18.13 -41.02 -2.43
N PHE A 29 17.60 -42.05 -1.78
CA PHE A 29 17.47 -43.38 -2.35
C PHE A 29 16.55 -43.41 -3.58
N CYS A 30 15.36 -42.79 -3.49
CA CYS A 30 14.43 -42.70 -4.61
C CYS A 30 15.02 -41.88 -5.77
N PHE A 31 15.72 -40.80 -5.46
CA PHE A 31 16.39 -39.93 -6.42
C PHE A 31 17.52 -40.65 -7.14
N TYR A 32 18.33 -41.42 -6.42
CA TYR A 32 19.33 -42.30 -7.02
C TYR A 32 18.67 -43.32 -7.97
N GLY A 33 17.60 -43.97 -7.53
CA GLY A 33 16.83 -44.88 -8.39
C GLY A 33 16.28 -44.20 -9.65
N TRP A 34 15.75 -42.99 -9.52
CA TRP A 34 15.25 -42.18 -10.64
C TRP A 34 16.38 -41.82 -11.62
N ILE A 35 17.58 -41.48 -11.11
CA ILE A 35 18.77 -41.23 -11.93
C ILE A 35 19.22 -42.50 -12.68
N GLN A 36 19.07 -43.68 -12.07
CA GLN A 36 19.45 -44.94 -12.71
C GLN A 36 18.40 -45.47 -13.69
N GLY A 37 17.25 -44.79 -13.86
CA GLY A 37 16.18 -45.25 -14.74
C GLY A 37 15.27 -46.30 -14.10
N SER A 38 15.24 -46.40 -12.77
CA SER A 38 14.33 -47.33 -12.07
C SER A 38 12.90 -46.79 -12.04
N TYR A 39 11.93 -47.65 -12.38
CA TYR A 39 10.50 -47.34 -12.26
C TYR A 39 10.08 -47.08 -10.80
N SER A 40 10.68 -47.77 -9.82
CA SER A 40 10.37 -47.49 -8.40
C SER A 40 10.84 -46.10 -7.99
N GLY A 41 12.00 -45.67 -8.49
CA GLY A 41 12.50 -44.31 -8.30
C GLY A 41 11.57 -43.28 -8.95
N LEU A 42 11.16 -43.50 -10.20
CA LEU A 42 10.21 -42.64 -10.89
C LEU A 42 8.89 -42.47 -10.13
N LEU A 43 8.30 -43.58 -9.69
CA LEU A 43 6.98 -43.59 -9.06
C LEU A 43 6.99 -42.99 -7.66
N LEU A 44 8.02 -43.26 -6.83
CA LEU A 44 8.05 -42.88 -5.42
C LEU A 44 8.67 -41.51 -5.16
N LEU A 45 9.59 -41.04 -6.01
CA LEU A 45 10.29 -39.77 -5.85
C LEU A 45 9.36 -38.57 -5.55
N PRO A 46 8.27 -38.32 -6.31
CA PRO A 46 7.43 -37.14 -6.05
C PRO A 46 6.67 -37.21 -4.73
N TRP A 47 6.30 -38.40 -4.26
CA TRP A 47 5.59 -38.59 -2.98
C TRP A 47 6.51 -38.31 -1.80
N VAL A 48 7.70 -38.91 -1.80
CA VAL A 48 8.69 -38.68 -0.74
C VAL A 48 9.21 -37.24 -0.80
N GLY A 49 9.36 -36.68 -2.00
CA GLY A 49 9.74 -35.27 -2.20
C GLY A 49 8.73 -34.29 -1.62
N ALA A 50 7.43 -34.54 -1.80
CA ALA A 50 6.37 -33.73 -1.18
C ALA A 50 6.43 -33.78 0.35
N LEU A 51 6.59 -34.97 0.94
CA LEU A 51 6.72 -35.11 2.40
C LEU A 51 7.98 -34.41 2.93
N ALA A 52 9.13 -34.60 2.29
CA ALA A 52 10.37 -33.93 2.67
C ALA A 52 10.25 -32.40 2.58
N THR A 53 9.53 -31.92 1.56
CA THR A 53 9.23 -30.50 1.35
C THR A 53 8.41 -29.92 2.50
N PHE A 54 7.24 -30.49 2.78
CA PHE A 54 6.34 -29.95 3.80
C PHE A 54 6.94 -30.03 5.20
N HIS A 55 7.70 -31.10 5.48
CA HIS A 55 8.30 -31.29 6.81
C HIS A 55 9.61 -30.56 7.06
N THR A 56 10.29 -30.13 5.99
CA THR A 56 11.62 -29.51 6.08
C THR A 56 11.63 -28.12 5.45
N PHE A 57 11.50 -28.06 4.11
CA PHE A 57 11.70 -26.84 3.34
C PHE A 57 10.74 -25.72 3.76
N HIS A 58 9.44 -26.04 3.86
CA HIS A 58 8.41 -25.07 4.20
C HIS A 58 8.72 -24.40 5.55
N ASP A 59 8.83 -25.20 6.61
CA ASP A 59 9.15 -24.71 7.96
C ASP A 59 10.51 -24.00 8.03
N ALA A 60 11.52 -24.50 7.30
CA ALA A 60 12.82 -23.86 7.22
C ALA A 60 12.73 -22.46 6.61
N SER A 61 11.90 -22.27 5.59
CA SER A 61 11.71 -21.00 4.89
C SER A 61 11.15 -19.89 5.80
N HIS A 62 10.40 -20.28 6.85
CA HIS A 62 9.91 -19.37 7.88
C HIS A 62 10.84 -19.25 9.11
N GLY A 63 12.00 -19.92 9.07
CA GLY A 63 12.92 -19.98 10.21
C GLY A 63 12.38 -20.79 11.40
N ALA A 64 11.44 -21.71 11.15
CA ALA A 64 10.71 -22.43 12.20
C ALA A 64 11.47 -23.66 12.74
N LEU A 65 12.43 -24.22 12.00
CA LEU A 65 13.14 -25.43 12.43
C LEU A 65 14.19 -25.19 13.52
N SER A 66 14.97 -24.11 13.42
CA SER A 66 16.13 -23.88 14.29
C SER A 66 16.22 -22.44 14.78
N THR A 67 16.89 -22.23 15.92
CA THR A 67 17.29 -20.90 16.37
C THR A 67 18.48 -20.33 15.58
N LYS A 68 19.24 -21.20 14.90
CA LYS A 68 20.40 -20.83 14.08
C LYS A 68 19.92 -20.50 12.67
N ALA A 69 20.07 -19.23 12.25
CA ALA A 69 19.61 -18.75 10.95
C ALA A 69 20.17 -19.58 9.79
N TRP A 70 21.48 -19.85 9.79
CA TRP A 70 22.15 -20.62 8.74
C TRP A 70 21.61 -22.05 8.57
N VAL A 71 21.07 -22.67 9.63
CA VAL A 71 20.47 -24.02 9.54
C VAL A 71 19.16 -23.94 8.76
N ASN A 72 18.32 -22.96 9.08
CA ASN A 72 17.08 -22.74 8.35
C ASN A 72 17.35 -22.36 6.89
N GLU A 73 18.33 -21.48 6.66
CA GLU A 73 18.72 -21.09 5.30
C GLU A 73 19.19 -22.30 4.48
N LEU A 74 20.11 -23.11 5.00
CA LEU A 74 20.57 -24.34 4.36
C LEU A 74 19.41 -25.30 4.03
N LEU A 75 18.49 -25.49 4.96
CA LEU A 75 17.34 -26.37 4.76
C LEU A 75 16.28 -25.76 3.83
N THR A 76 16.25 -24.43 3.66
CA THR A 76 15.42 -23.76 2.65
C THR A 76 15.95 -24.05 1.24
N PHE A 77 17.27 -24.20 1.07
CA PHE A 77 17.85 -24.63 -0.22
C PHE A 77 17.39 -26.04 -0.64
N SER A 78 16.93 -26.87 0.29
CA SER A 78 16.42 -28.21 -0.04
C SER A 78 15.14 -28.19 -0.89
N GLY A 79 14.38 -27.08 -0.90
CA GLY A 79 13.21 -26.88 -1.76
C GLY A 79 13.51 -26.36 -3.16
N PHE A 80 14.77 -26.35 -3.59
CA PHE A 80 15.11 -25.98 -4.97
C PHE A 80 14.38 -26.78 -6.07
N PRO A 81 13.86 -28.01 -5.87
CA PRO A 81 12.99 -28.67 -6.85
C PRO A 81 11.65 -27.97 -7.10
N ILE A 82 11.26 -27.03 -6.23
CA ILE A 82 10.00 -26.27 -6.29
C ILE A 82 10.21 -24.93 -6.96
N GLY A 83 11.27 -24.22 -6.61
CA GLY A 83 11.63 -22.89 -7.11
C GLY A 83 12.89 -22.37 -6.41
N ALA A 84 13.37 -21.20 -6.80
CA ALA A 84 14.54 -20.62 -6.12
C ALA A 84 14.18 -20.27 -4.66
N PRO A 85 15.05 -20.52 -3.67
CA PRO A 85 14.79 -20.17 -2.27
C PRO A 85 14.41 -18.71 -2.05
N HIS A 86 15.06 -17.77 -2.75
CA HIS A 86 14.75 -16.35 -2.64
C HIS A 86 13.43 -15.96 -3.32
N GLU A 87 13.16 -16.56 -4.48
CA GLU A 87 11.88 -16.40 -5.20
C GLU A 87 10.72 -16.86 -4.33
N TRP A 88 10.88 -18.04 -3.70
CA TRP A 88 9.93 -18.60 -2.75
C TRP A 88 9.75 -17.74 -1.50
N TYR A 89 10.84 -17.26 -0.91
CA TYR A 89 10.79 -16.39 0.26
C TYR A 89 9.87 -15.18 0.01
N TRP A 90 10.04 -14.52 -1.12
CA TRP A 90 9.25 -13.34 -1.40
C TRP A 90 7.82 -13.64 -1.82
N GLN A 91 7.64 -14.66 -2.65
CA GLN A 91 6.31 -15.10 -3.05
C GLN A 91 5.47 -15.53 -1.85
N HIS A 92 5.97 -16.54 -1.14
CA HIS A 92 5.23 -17.24 -0.13
C HIS A 92 5.48 -16.65 1.26
N VAL A 93 6.73 -16.60 1.71
CA VAL A 93 7.05 -16.21 3.10
C VAL A 93 6.68 -14.75 3.40
N ALA A 94 6.90 -13.84 2.45
CA ALA A 94 6.60 -12.42 2.61
C ALA A 94 5.21 -12.04 2.07
N CYS A 95 5.01 -12.10 0.76
CA CYS A 95 3.81 -11.52 0.14
C CYS A 95 2.53 -12.27 0.52
N HIS A 96 2.53 -13.60 0.47
CA HIS A 96 1.36 -14.39 0.81
C HIS A 96 0.96 -14.22 2.28
N HIS A 97 1.89 -14.34 3.24
CA HIS A 97 1.56 -14.16 4.67
C HIS A 97 1.15 -12.74 5.07
N VAL A 98 1.61 -11.71 4.34
CA VAL A 98 1.16 -10.33 4.56
C VAL A 98 -0.25 -10.12 4.02
N TRP A 99 -0.55 -10.66 2.84
CA TRP A 99 -1.76 -10.37 2.08
C TRP A 99 -2.68 -11.58 1.88
N THR A 100 -2.67 -12.54 2.81
CA THR A 100 -3.35 -13.83 2.72
C THR A 100 -4.72 -13.73 2.06
N ASN A 101 -4.88 -14.42 0.93
CA ASN A 101 -6.12 -14.59 0.16
C ASN A 101 -6.76 -13.31 -0.38
N ILE A 102 -6.05 -12.17 -0.35
CA ILE A 102 -6.49 -10.92 -0.96
C ILE A 102 -6.25 -10.98 -2.47
N ALA A 103 -7.32 -10.84 -3.24
CA ALA A 103 -7.38 -11.20 -4.66
C ALA A 103 -6.24 -10.62 -5.54
N ASP A 104 -5.89 -9.35 -5.34
CA ASP A 104 -4.89 -8.65 -6.16
C ASP A 104 -3.50 -8.59 -5.53
N ALA A 105 -3.36 -8.97 -4.26
CA ALA A 105 -2.12 -8.80 -3.50
C ALA A 105 -1.42 -10.14 -3.21
N ASP A 106 -2.17 -11.21 -2.95
CA ASP A 106 -1.62 -12.55 -2.70
C ASP A 106 -1.13 -13.23 -3.99
N PRO A 107 0.17 -13.50 -4.17
CA PRO A 107 0.67 -14.20 -5.34
C PRO A 107 0.23 -15.67 -5.41
N ASP A 108 -0.01 -16.32 -4.27
CA ASP A 108 -0.34 -17.75 -4.22
C ASP A 108 -1.81 -18.01 -4.60
N ALA A 109 -2.70 -17.04 -4.37
CA ALA A 109 -4.10 -17.10 -4.78
C ALA A 109 -4.34 -16.75 -6.28
N LYS A 110 -3.39 -16.05 -6.93
CA LYS A 110 -3.56 -15.52 -8.31
C LYS A 110 -3.67 -16.59 -9.40
N HIS A 111 -3.06 -17.75 -9.20
CA HIS A 111 -2.98 -18.80 -10.22
C HIS A 111 -4.36 -19.42 -10.54
N VAL A 112 -5.28 -19.43 -9.57
CA VAL A 112 -6.60 -20.05 -9.69
C VAL A 112 -7.72 -19.02 -9.84
N ARG A 113 -7.65 -17.85 -9.19
CA ARG A 113 -8.67 -16.79 -9.33
C ARG A 113 -8.87 -16.25 -10.75
N ARG A 114 -7.91 -16.43 -11.67
CA ARG A 114 -8.10 -16.14 -13.10
C ARG A 114 -9.27 -16.93 -13.72
N TRP A 115 -9.61 -18.07 -13.14
CA TRP A 115 -10.63 -19.01 -13.61
C TRP A 115 -11.99 -18.85 -12.91
N VAL A 116 -12.04 -18.13 -11.77
CA VAL A 116 -13.25 -17.98 -10.92
C VAL A 116 -13.84 -16.56 -11.01
N ARG A 117 -13.45 -15.77 -12.03
CA ARG A 117 -13.91 -14.37 -12.19
C ARG A 117 -15.43 -14.29 -12.46
N PRO A 118 -16.14 -13.32 -11.86
CA PRO A 118 -17.52 -13.02 -12.21
C PRO A 118 -17.69 -12.86 -13.74
N GLY A 119 -18.68 -13.54 -14.32
CA GLY A 119 -19.00 -13.45 -15.75
C GLY A 119 -18.15 -14.30 -16.71
N LYS A 120 -17.27 -15.19 -16.20
CA LYS A 120 -16.58 -16.20 -17.03
C LYS A 120 -17.08 -17.60 -16.72
N PHE A 121 -17.24 -18.43 -17.75
CA PHE A 121 -17.62 -19.83 -17.57
C PHE A 121 -16.54 -20.56 -16.73
N PRO A 122 -16.94 -21.25 -15.65
CA PRO A 122 -16.03 -22.05 -14.86
C PRO A 122 -15.44 -23.17 -15.73
N PRO A 123 -14.16 -23.53 -15.57
CA PRO A 123 -13.59 -24.66 -16.29
C PRO A 123 -14.34 -25.95 -15.93
N PRO A 124 -14.50 -26.91 -16.87
CA PRO A 124 -15.08 -28.21 -16.52
C PRO A 124 -14.27 -28.83 -15.38
N LEU A 125 -14.94 -29.35 -14.34
CA LEU A 125 -14.29 -29.97 -13.18
C LEU A 125 -13.29 -31.06 -13.58
N ALA A 126 -13.52 -31.74 -14.71
CA ALA A 126 -12.61 -32.73 -15.30
C ALA A 126 -11.21 -32.18 -15.67
N VAL A 127 -11.06 -30.86 -15.83
CA VAL A 127 -9.80 -30.19 -16.21
C VAL A 127 -8.97 -29.80 -14.97
N VAL A 128 -9.57 -29.76 -13.77
CA VAL A 128 -8.89 -29.35 -12.52
C VAL A 128 -7.64 -30.18 -12.23
N PRO A 129 -7.66 -31.53 -12.29
CA PRO A 129 -6.46 -32.34 -12.05
C PRO A 129 -5.33 -32.04 -13.05
N VAL A 130 -5.67 -31.74 -14.31
CA VAL A 130 -4.68 -31.38 -15.34
C VAL A 130 -4.06 -30.02 -15.04
N VAL A 131 -4.87 -29.03 -14.67
CA VAL A 131 -4.39 -27.70 -14.27
C VAL A 131 -3.50 -27.80 -13.02
N TRP A 132 -3.89 -28.60 -12.03
CA TRP A 132 -3.11 -28.81 -10.83
C TRP A 132 -1.81 -29.57 -11.09
N ALA A 133 -1.79 -30.51 -12.02
CA ALA A 133 -0.57 -31.20 -12.42
C ALA A 133 0.47 -30.26 -13.06
N ILE A 134 0.04 -29.16 -13.68
CA ILE A 134 0.96 -28.20 -14.32
C ILE A 134 1.19 -26.91 -13.50
N ALA A 135 0.46 -26.71 -12.40
CA ALA A 135 0.46 -25.47 -11.64
C ALA A 135 1.85 -25.11 -11.08
N VAL A 136 2.55 -26.06 -10.46
CA VAL A 136 3.92 -25.85 -9.97
C VAL A 136 4.93 -25.79 -11.13
N PRO A 137 5.03 -26.76 -12.05
CA PRO A 137 6.08 -26.74 -13.07
C PRO A 137 5.92 -25.63 -14.12
N ILE A 138 4.70 -25.19 -14.44
CA ILE A 138 4.48 -24.09 -15.38
C ILE A 138 4.25 -22.77 -14.63
N GLY A 139 3.34 -22.76 -13.65
CA GLY A 139 2.98 -21.55 -12.92
C GLY A 139 4.12 -21.01 -12.06
N LEU A 140 4.60 -21.81 -11.11
CA LEU A 140 5.67 -21.42 -10.19
C LEU A 140 7.04 -21.43 -10.87
N GLN A 141 7.44 -22.56 -11.45
CA GLN A 141 8.81 -22.74 -11.96
C GLN A 141 9.11 -22.00 -13.27
N VAL A 142 8.12 -21.71 -14.11
CA VAL A 142 8.38 -21.06 -15.40
C VAL A 142 7.84 -19.64 -15.39
N LEU A 143 6.54 -19.46 -15.19
CA LEU A 143 5.90 -18.15 -15.28
C LEU A 143 6.30 -17.23 -14.14
N TYR A 144 6.35 -17.73 -12.90
CA TYR A 144 6.80 -16.92 -11.77
C TYR A 144 8.30 -16.65 -11.84
N SER A 145 9.14 -17.65 -12.16
CA SER A 145 10.58 -17.40 -12.37
C SER A 145 10.85 -16.42 -13.50
N TYR A 146 10.07 -16.46 -14.59
CA TYR A 146 10.12 -15.44 -15.65
C TYR A 146 9.74 -14.05 -15.11
N ARG A 147 8.64 -13.94 -14.34
CA ARG A 147 8.24 -12.68 -13.70
C ARG A 147 9.32 -12.16 -12.76
N TYR A 148 9.89 -13.03 -11.93
CA TYR A 148 10.96 -12.73 -10.99
C TYR A 148 12.23 -12.25 -11.71
N LEU A 149 12.70 -12.99 -12.73
CA LEU A 149 13.84 -12.57 -13.55
C LEU A 149 13.54 -11.26 -14.28
N SER A 150 12.36 -11.12 -14.88
CA SER A 150 11.96 -9.89 -15.57
C SER A 150 11.86 -8.71 -14.60
N ALA A 151 11.45 -8.91 -13.34
CA ALA A 151 11.44 -7.88 -12.32
C ALA A 151 12.86 -7.50 -11.90
N ALA A 152 13.73 -8.49 -11.64
CA ALA A 152 15.14 -8.30 -11.30
C ALA A 152 15.91 -7.55 -12.41
N PHE A 153 15.66 -7.88 -13.68
CA PHE A 153 16.25 -7.17 -14.82
C PHE A 153 15.50 -5.89 -15.21
N GLY A 154 14.39 -5.56 -14.54
CA GLY A 154 13.64 -4.33 -14.77
C GLY A 154 12.80 -4.27 -16.03
N LEU A 155 12.48 -5.42 -16.60
CA LEU A 155 11.60 -5.61 -17.75
C LEU A 155 10.11 -5.68 -17.35
N SER A 156 9.80 -5.96 -16.08
CA SER A 156 8.42 -6.00 -15.56
C SER A 156 8.02 -4.74 -14.79
N LEU A 157 6.86 -4.19 -15.15
CA LEU A 157 6.22 -3.03 -14.49
C LEU A 157 5.39 -3.43 -13.25
N LYS A 158 5.20 -4.74 -12.98
CA LYS A 158 4.39 -5.22 -11.86
C LYS A 158 5.23 -5.36 -10.58
N GLN A 159 4.70 -4.79 -9.50
CA GLN A 159 5.33 -4.60 -8.20
C GLN A 159 5.30 -5.85 -7.30
N ASP A 160 4.59 -6.89 -7.73
CA ASP A 160 4.30 -8.09 -6.93
C ASP A 160 5.51 -8.99 -6.66
N VAL A 161 6.70 -8.65 -7.20
CA VAL A 161 7.90 -9.49 -7.10
C VAL A 161 9.13 -8.59 -6.87
N PRO A 162 10.01 -8.95 -5.92
CA PRO A 162 11.24 -8.22 -5.61
C PRO A 162 12.22 -8.17 -6.77
N ARG A 163 13.18 -7.27 -6.66
CA ARG A 163 14.19 -7.00 -7.71
C ARG A 163 15.59 -7.45 -7.35
N ASP A 164 15.83 -7.72 -6.08
CA ASP A 164 17.05 -8.33 -5.62
C ASP A 164 17.11 -9.78 -6.10
N ILE A 165 18.22 -10.12 -6.72
CA ILE A 165 18.49 -11.49 -7.16
C ILE A 165 19.82 -11.94 -6.58
N THR A 166 19.79 -13.05 -5.86
CA THR A 166 21.01 -13.65 -5.32
C THR A 166 21.61 -14.62 -6.35
N ALA A 167 22.94 -14.61 -6.47
CA ALA A 167 23.65 -15.54 -7.35
C ALA A 167 23.33 -17.01 -6.99
N THR A 168 23.13 -17.29 -5.71
CA THR A 168 22.72 -18.60 -5.19
C THR A 168 21.34 -19.02 -5.68
N SER A 169 20.39 -18.09 -5.80
CA SER A 169 19.05 -18.38 -6.33
C SER A 169 19.05 -18.61 -7.84
N LEU A 170 19.84 -17.83 -8.58
CA LEU A 170 20.06 -18.07 -10.01
C LEU A 170 20.67 -19.45 -10.25
N LEU A 171 21.70 -19.79 -9.48
CA LEU A 171 22.35 -21.09 -9.57
C LEU A 171 21.38 -22.23 -9.23
N ALA A 172 20.58 -22.08 -8.15
CA ALA A 172 19.55 -23.05 -7.78
C ALA A 172 18.52 -23.27 -8.91
N LEU A 173 18.04 -22.20 -9.54
CA LEU A 173 17.13 -22.28 -10.70
C LEU A 173 17.78 -23.02 -11.87
N LEU A 174 19.01 -22.66 -12.25
CA LEU A 174 19.71 -23.31 -13.35
C LEU A 174 19.95 -24.80 -13.07
N LEU A 175 20.41 -25.13 -11.86
CA LEU A 175 20.62 -26.51 -11.43
C LEU A 175 19.30 -27.30 -11.44
N GLN A 176 18.20 -26.71 -10.99
CA GLN A 176 16.88 -27.33 -11.06
C GLN A 176 16.50 -27.68 -12.51
N ARG A 177 16.65 -26.74 -13.44
CA ARG A 177 16.35 -26.95 -14.88
C ARG A 177 17.24 -28.04 -15.47
N LEU A 178 18.53 -28.02 -15.15
CA LEU A 178 19.48 -29.01 -15.62
C LEU A 178 19.16 -30.41 -15.10
N VAL A 179 18.94 -30.57 -13.79
CA VAL A 179 18.76 -31.87 -13.15
C VAL A 179 17.41 -32.48 -13.47
N PHE A 180 16.31 -31.73 -13.36
CA PHE A 180 14.95 -32.30 -13.44
C PHE A 180 14.35 -32.29 -14.85
N TYR A 181 14.87 -31.48 -15.77
CA TYR A 181 14.30 -31.34 -17.12
C TYR A 181 15.29 -31.69 -18.23
N VAL A 182 16.54 -31.21 -18.17
CA VAL A 182 17.53 -31.47 -19.23
C VAL A 182 18.15 -32.86 -19.11
N TRP A 183 18.59 -33.24 -17.91
CA TRP A 183 19.28 -34.50 -17.67
C TRP A 183 18.44 -35.73 -18.04
N PRO A 184 17.13 -35.83 -17.71
CA PRO A 184 16.32 -36.99 -18.11
C PRO A 184 16.21 -37.13 -19.62
N VAL A 185 16.01 -36.02 -20.35
CA VAL A 185 15.92 -36.00 -21.81
C VAL A 185 17.26 -36.40 -22.44
N TRP A 186 18.36 -35.89 -21.89
CA TRP A 186 19.70 -36.27 -22.33
C TRP A 186 19.99 -37.77 -22.10
N ARG A 187 19.57 -38.31 -20.95
CA ARG A 187 19.87 -39.69 -20.53
C ARG A 187 18.97 -40.75 -21.19
N PHE A 188 17.70 -40.44 -21.39
CA PHE A 188 16.65 -41.38 -21.82
C PHE A 188 16.03 -41.03 -23.19
N GLY A 189 16.55 -40.01 -23.87
CA GLY A 189 16.03 -39.55 -25.16
C GLY A 189 14.60 -38.99 -25.05
N PHE A 190 13.75 -39.27 -26.04
CA PHE A 190 12.36 -38.81 -26.05
C PHE A 190 11.58 -39.25 -24.80
N TRP A 191 11.82 -40.47 -24.30
CA TRP A 191 11.20 -40.98 -23.07
C TRP A 191 11.59 -40.19 -21.81
N GLY A 192 12.72 -39.47 -21.87
CA GLY A 192 13.14 -38.55 -20.82
C GLY A 192 12.17 -37.41 -20.57
N VAL A 193 11.34 -37.03 -21.56
CA VAL A 193 10.28 -36.04 -21.36
C VAL A 193 9.24 -36.55 -20.37
N LEU A 194 8.78 -37.80 -20.52
CA LEU A 194 7.86 -38.42 -19.57
C LEU A 194 8.53 -38.65 -18.20
N TRP A 195 9.83 -38.99 -18.22
CA TRP A 195 10.63 -39.19 -17.02
C TRP A 195 10.78 -37.93 -16.16
N ALA A 196 10.75 -36.75 -16.79
CA ALA A 196 10.70 -35.44 -16.14
C ALA A 196 9.27 -35.00 -15.78
N ALA A 197 8.32 -35.22 -16.70
CA ALA A 197 6.95 -34.74 -16.56
C ALA A 197 6.19 -35.43 -15.42
N TYR A 198 6.36 -36.75 -15.23
CA TYR A 198 5.61 -37.49 -14.21
C TYR A 198 5.93 -37.01 -12.78
N PRO A 199 7.20 -36.94 -12.32
CA PRO A 199 7.49 -36.46 -10.97
C PRO A 199 7.03 -35.02 -10.76
N ALA A 200 7.21 -34.14 -11.75
CA ALA A 200 6.75 -32.77 -11.68
C ALA A 200 5.22 -32.67 -11.53
N ALA A 201 4.48 -33.47 -12.31
CA ALA A 201 3.02 -33.49 -12.28
C ALA A 201 2.45 -34.02 -10.96
N VAL A 202 2.99 -35.13 -10.46
CA VAL A 202 2.54 -35.74 -9.20
C VAL A 202 2.88 -34.84 -8.01
N PHE A 203 4.09 -34.28 -7.98
CA PHE A 203 4.46 -33.31 -6.95
C PHE A 203 3.52 -32.09 -6.96
N SER A 204 3.25 -31.54 -8.14
CA SER A 204 2.34 -30.39 -8.31
C SER A 204 0.94 -30.71 -7.79
N LEU A 205 0.40 -31.88 -8.12
CA LEU A 205 -0.91 -32.30 -7.63
C LEU A 205 -0.95 -32.39 -6.10
N LEU A 206 0.07 -33.01 -5.48
CA LEU A 206 0.19 -33.12 -4.02
C LEU A 206 0.33 -31.75 -3.36
N PHE A 207 1.10 -30.84 -3.97
CA PHE A 207 1.26 -29.47 -3.50
C PHE A 207 -0.07 -28.71 -3.52
N MET A 208 -0.81 -28.78 -4.62
CA MET A 208 -2.10 -28.09 -4.75
C MET A 208 -3.16 -28.67 -3.79
N LEU A 209 -3.18 -29.99 -3.62
CA LEU A 209 -4.08 -30.69 -2.70
C LEU A 209 -3.89 -30.31 -1.22
N ASN A 210 -2.68 -29.92 -0.82
CA ASN A 210 -2.37 -29.57 0.58
C ASN A 210 -2.39 -28.06 0.85
N THR A 211 -2.29 -27.23 -0.18
CA THR A 211 -2.27 -25.76 -0.04
C THR A 211 -3.63 -25.15 -0.37
N GLN A 212 -4.16 -25.40 -1.57
CA GLN A 212 -5.30 -24.62 -2.10
C GLN A 212 -6.61 -24.81 -1.34
N LEU A 213 -6.79 -25.97 -0.68
CA LEU A 213 -8.00 -26.24 0.11
C LEU A 213 -8.20 -25.23 1.25
N ALA A 214 -7.11 -24.76 1.85
CA ALA A 214 -7.14 -23.79 2.94
C ALA A 214 -7.35 -22.33 2.47
N HIS A 215 -7.21 -22.08 1.16
CA HIS A 215 -7.14 -20.72 0.59
C HIS A 215 -8.28 -20.35 -0.34
N LEU A 216 -8.84 -21.32 -1.06
CA LEU A 216 -9.80 -21.08 -2.14
C LEU A 216 -11.08 -21.86 -1.90
N ASN A 217 -11.93 -21.32 -1.04
CA ASN A 217 -13.25 -21.84 -0.81
C ASN A 217 -14.21 -20.67 -0.52
N HIS A 218 -15.50 -20.97 -0.40
CA HIS A 218 -16.54 -19.96 -0.21
C HIS A 218 -16.39 -19.10 1.05
N THR A 219 -15.53 -19.49 2.00
CA THR A 219 -15.34 -18.79 3.28
C THR A 219 -14.04 -17.99 3.36
N THR A 220 -13.17 -18.05 2.35
CA THR A 220 -11.81 -17.47 2.42
C THR A 220 -11.56 -16.32 1.44
N GLU A 221 -12.57 -15.90 0.67
CA GLU A 221 -12.40 -14.75 -0.23
C GLU A 221 -12.43 -13.44 0.55
N GLY A 222 -11.27 -12.77 0.61
CA GLY A 222 -11.16 -11.41 1.15
C GLY A 222 -11.13 -10.36 0.05
N GLU A 223 -11.83 -9.24 0.25
CA GLU A 223 -11.64 -8.03 -0.53
C GLU A 223 -10.45 -7.21 0.02
N ALA A 224 -9.71 -6.55 -0.88
CA ALA A 224 -8.52 -5.80 -0.50
C ALA A 224 -8.84 -4.60 0.42
N ASP A 225 -10.04 -4.05 0.30
CA ASP A 225 -10.49 -2.89 1.08
C ASP A 225 -10.88 -3.31 2.51
N GLU A 226 -11.41 -4.52 2.72
CA GLU A 226 -11.70 -5.07 4.05
C GLU A 226 -10.41 -5.40 4.83
N ALA A 227 -9.41 -5.99 4.16
CA ALA A 227 -8.15 -6.39 4.79
C ALA A 227 -7.32 -5.22 5.35
N ALA A 228 -7.48 -4.01 4.80
CA ALA A 228 -6.83 -2.81 5.30
C ALA A 228 -7.53 -2.22 6.55
N SER A 229 -8.80 -2.57 6.76
CA SER A 229 -9.66 -2.06 7.84
C SER A 229 -9.76 -3.00 9.06
N GLU A 230 -9.42 -4.28 8.89
CA GLU A 230 -9.47 -5.29 9.95
C GLU A 230 -8.15 -5.43 10.75
N CYS A 231 -8.25 -5.97 11.96
CA CYS A 231 -7.07 -6.42 12.72
C CYS A 231 -6.35 -7.55 11.97
N TRP A 232 -5.03 -7.44 11.77
CA TRP A 232 -4.25 -8.42 11.00
C TRP A 232 -4.46 -9.88 11.44
N TYR A 233 -4.45 -10.17 12.75
CA TYR A 233 -4.71 -11.54 13.23
C TYR A 233 -6.13 -12.02 12.92
N LYS A 234 -7.12 -11.12 12.98
CA LYS A 234 -8.51 -11.45 12.63
C LYS A 234 -8.58 -11.83 11.16
N HIS A 235 -7.98 -11.03 10.28
CA HIS A 235 -7.89 -11.30 8.85
C HIS A 235 -7.31 -12.68 8.56
N GLN A 236 -6.18 -13.03 9.19
CA GLN A 236 -5.54 -14.35 9.00
C GLN A 236 -6.42 -15.53 9.42
N LEU A 237 -7.27 -15.35 10.44
CA LEU A 237 -8.12 -16.40 10.99
C LEU A 237 -9.46 -16.55 10.24
N THR A 238 -10.01 -15.46 9.74
CA THR A 238 -11.28 -15.44 8.99
C THR A 238 -11.08 -15.79 7.52
N HIS A 239 -9.92 -15.49 6.95
CA HIS A 239 -9.64 -15.75 5.55
C HIS A 239 -8.86 -17.05 5.31
N SER A 240 -8.68 -17.90 6.31
CA SER A 240 -8.09 -19.23 6.16
C SER A 240 -9.02 -20.30 6.69
N VAL A 241 -8.91 -21.51 6.13
CA VAL A 241 -9.67 -22.67 6.63
C VAL A 241 -8.73 -23.79 7.04
N ASP A 242 -8.96 -24.31 8.23
CA ASP A 242 -8.34 -25.56 8.66
C ASP A 242 -9.18 -26.76 8.19
N PHE A 243 -8.55 -27.91 7.93
CA PHE A 243 -9.27 -29.12 7.54
C PHE A 243 -8.71 -30.37 8.22
N ALA A 244 -9.58 -31.35 8.47
CA ALA A 244 -9.20 -32.62 9.09
C ALA A 244 -8.33 -32.43 10.36
N VAL A 245 -8.69 -31.46 11.21
CA VAL A 245 -7.84 -30.92 12.29
C VAL A 245 -7.40 -31.96 13.32
N ASN A 246 -8.19 -33.00 13.50
CA ASN A 246 -7.94 -34.09 14.46
C ASN A 246 -7.28 -35.32 13.81
N SER A 247 -6.88 -35.26 12.53
CA SER A 247 -6.34 -36.41 11.80
C SER A 247 -4.81 -36.41 11.78
N PRO A 248 -4.14 -37.34 12.49
CA PRO A 248 -2.68 -37.44 12.45
C PRO A 248 -2.14 -37.74 11.05
N ILE A 249 -2.93 -38.48 10.24
CA ILE A 249 -2.58 -38.82 8.86
C ILE A 249 -2.54 -37.57 7.99
N HIS A 250 -3.57 -36.74 8.01
CA HIS A 250 -3.59 -35.51 7.19
C HIS A 250 -2.60 -34.48 7.69
N TRP A 251 -2.40 -34.38 9.01
CA TRP A 251 -1.33 -33.57 9.58
C TRP A 251 0.05 -34.01 9.06
N PHE A 252 0.32 -35.32 9.03
CA PHE A 252 1.58 -35.86 8.51
C PHE A 252 1.71 -35.65 6.99
N MET A 253 0.67 -35.97 6.21
CA MET A 253 0.71 -35.87 4.74
C MET A 253 0.85 -34.42 4.24
N SER A 254 0.36 -33.45 5.02
CA SER A 254 0.40 -32.03 4.70
C SER A 254 1.57 -31.27 5.35
N GLY A 255 2.31 -31.89 6.27
CA GLY A 255 3.30 -31.18 7.11
C GLY A 255 2.67 -30.05 7.94
N GLY A 256 1.45 -30.26 8.44
CA GLY A 256 0.72 -29.28 9.25
C GLY A 256 0.01 -28.16 8.49
N LEU A 257 0.08 -28.11 7.16
CA LEU A 257 -0.69 -27.16 6.32
C LEU A 257 -2.20 -27.31 6.46
N ASN A 258 -2.68 -28.43 7.00
CA ASN A 258 -4.08 -28.60 7.35
C ASN A 258 -4.56 -27.70 8.51
N LEU A 259 -3.62 -27.04 9.22
CA LEU A 259 -3.85 -26.06 10.29
C LEU A 259 -3.39 -24.64 9.86
N GLN A 260 -3.74 -24.28 8.62
CA GLN A 260 -3.25 -23.08 7.93
C GLN A 260 -3.54 -21.76 8.69
N SER A 261 -4.68 -21.69 9.38
CA SER A 261 -5.12 -20.45 10.06
C SER A 261 -4.14 -20.03 11.15
N VAL A 262 -3.69 -20.99 11.97
CA VAL A 262 -2.73 -20.72 13.04
C VAL A 262 -1.31 -20.57 12.49
N HIS A 263 -0.99 -21.27 11.40
CA HIS A 263 0.28 -21.10 10.71
C HIS A 263 0.46 -19.66 10.22
N HIS A 264 -0.55 -19.03 9.60
CA HIS A 264 -0.45 -17.64 9.17
C HIS A 264 -0.30 -16.64 10.32
N CYS A 265 -0.94 -16.89 11.46
CA CYS A 265 -0.73 -16.05 12.64
C CYS A 265 0.69 -16.18 13.21
N PHE A 266 1.30 -17.37 13.09
CA PHE A 266 2.56 -17.70 13.73
C PHE A 266 3.51 -18.52 12.82
N PRO A 267 3.94 -17.97 11.67
CA PRO A 267 4.66 -18.76 10.66
C PRO A 267 6.05 -19.21 11.14
N THR A 268 6.63 -18.50 12.12
CA THR A 268 7.95 -18.82 12.68
C THR A 268 7.93 -19.94 13.75
N VAL A 269 6.75 -20.51 14.02
CA VAL A 269 6.54 -21.63 14.94
C VAL A 269 6.50 -22.93 14.14
N ASP A 270 7.28 -23.90 14.58
CA ASP A 270 7.34 -25.22 13.94
C ASP A 270 5.97 -25.89 13.93
N HIS A 271 5.60 -26.53 12.80
CA HIS A 271 4.25 -27.07 12.65
C HIS A 271 3.90 -28.19 13.66
N SER A 272 4.91 -28.79 14.32
CA SER A 272 4.75 -29.76 15.40
C SER A 272 3.95 -29.22 16.58
N HIS A 273 3.97 -27.89 16.76
CA HIS A 273 3.30 -27.23 17.89
C HIS A 273 1.90 -26.72 17.53
N LEU A 274 1.55 -26.66 16.24
CA LEU A 274 0.29 -26.07 15.77
C LEU A 274 -0.96 -26.75 16.34
N PRO A 275 -1.05 -28.08 16.51
CA PRO A 275 -2.24 -28.69 17.13
C PRO A 275 -2.53 -28.16 18.53
N GLN A 276 -1.48 -27.99 19.35
CA GLN A 276 -1.60 -27.48 20.71
C GLN A 276 -1.88 -25.96 20.70
N LEU A 277 -1.17 -25.22 19.84
CA LEU A 277 -1.36 -23.78 19.69
C LEU A 277 -2.76 -23.43 19.19
N ARG A 278 -3.31 -24.23 18.27
CA ARG A 278 -4.68 -24.08 17.78
C ARG A 278 -5.71 -24.22 18.88
N ALA A 279 -5.56 -25.19 19.78
CA ALA A 279 -6.49 -25.34 20.90
C ALA A 279 -6.49 -24.11 21.82
N VAL A 280 -5.35 -23.45 21.99
CA VAL A 280 -5.26 -22.17 22.73
C VAL A 280 -5.88 -21.05 21.92
N MET A 281 -5.55 -20.94 20.63
CA MET A 281 -6.06 -19.89 19.74
C MET A 281 -7.59 -19.93 19.65
N GLN A 282 -8.19 -21.12 19.58
CA GLN A 282 -9.64 -21.29 19.55
C GLN A 282 -10.32 -20.69 20.78
N LYS A 283 -9.73 -20.84 21.98
CA LYS A 283 -10.25 -20.22 23.21
C LYS A 283 -10.14 -18.69 23.17
N VAL A 284 -9.06 -18.16 22.60
CA VAL A 284 -8.86 -16.72 22.42
C VAL A 284 -9.88 -16.17 21.42
N CYS A 285 -10.08 -16.84 20.29
CA CYS A 285 -11.05 -16.46 19.27
C CYS A 285 -12.48 -16.43 19.84
N GLN A 286 -12.86 -17.45 20.62
CA GLN A 286 -14.14 -17.50 21.34
C GLN A 286 -14.32 -16.33 22.30
N LYS A 287 -13.29 -15.99 23.08
CA LYS A 287 -13.31 -14.84 24.00
C LYS A 287 -13.56 -13.51 23.28
N HIS A 288 -13.09 -13.38 22.05
CA HIS A 288 -13.13 -12.14 21.27
C HIS A 288 -14.17 -12.13 20.15
N GLY A 289 -15.03 -13.16 20.06
CA GLY A 289 -16.06 -13.27 19.03
C GLY A 289 -15.51 -13.41 17.60
N VAL A 290 -14.30 -13.93 17.43
CA VAL A 290 -13.69 -14.20 16.12
C VAL A 290 -14.00 -15.64 15.71
N GLN A 291 -14.53 -15.83 14.50
CA GLN A 291 -14.80 -17.14 13.96
C GLN A 291 -13.56 -17.72 13.28
N MET A 292 -13.20 -18.96 13.63
CA MET A 292 -12.23 -19.76 12.88
C MET A 292 -12.99 -20.74 11.99
N HIS A 293 -12.66 -20.80 10.71
CA HIS A 293 -13.30 -21.72 9.77
C HIS A 293 -12.61 -23.09 9.78
N THR A 294 -13.40 -24.18 9.76
CA THR A 294 -12.86 -25.53 9.81
C THR A 294 -13.76 -26.51 9.05
N PHE A 295 -13.14 -27.44 8.31
CA PHE A 295 -13.79 -28.64 7.78
C PHE A 295 -13.44 -29.87 8.61
N ASP A 296 -14.45 -30.61 9.09
CA ASP A 296 -14.23 -31.81 9.92
C ASP A 296 -13.49 -32.93 9.18
N SER A 297 -13.55 -32.95 7.86
CA SER A 297 -12.90 -33.96 7.02
C SER A 297 -12.24 -33.36 5.79
N TYR A 298 -11.23 -34.06 5.28
CA TYR A 298 -10.51 -33.67 4.07
C TYR A 298 -11.42 -33.63 2.84
N THR A 299 -12.35 -34.58 2.72
CA THR A 299 -13.29 -34.67 1.60
C THR A 299 -14.22 -33.46 1.55
N MET A 300 -14.67 -32.93 2.70
CA MET A 300 -15.46 -31.71 2.73
C MET A 300 -14.67 -30.49 2.22
N GLY A 301 -13.38 -30.39 2.57
CA GLY A 301 -12.51 -29.35 2.03
C GLY A 301 -12.38 -29.45 0.50
N VAL A 302 -12.17 -30.66 -0.03
CA VAL A 302 -12.10 -30.89 -1.48
C VAL A 302 -13.42 -30.55 -2.17
N VAL A 303 -14.56 -31.00 -1.63
CA VAL A 303 -15.88 -30.71 -2.21
C VAL A 303 -16.16 -29.22 -2.21
N SER A 304 -15.90 -28.51 -1.11
CA SER A 304 -16.09 -27.06 -1.00
C SER A 304 -15.23 -26.30 -2.00
N HIS A 305 -13.96 -26.71 -2.16
CA HIS A 305 -13.07 -26.14 -3.17
C HIS A 305 -13.59 -26.35 -4.60
N LEU A 306 -14.00 -27.59 -4.95
CA LEU A 306 -14.53 -27.88 -6.28
C LEU A 306 -15.84 -27.16 -6.57
N GLN A 307 -16.72 -27.02 -5.56
CA GLN A 307 -17.95 -26.22 -5.67
C GLN A 307 -17.62 -24.76 -5.97
N HIS A 308 -16.69 -24.17 -5.22
CA HIS A 308 -16.23 -22.80 -5.42
C HIS A 308 -15.68 -22.57 -6.83
N LEU A 309 -14.93 -23.53 -7.39
CA LEU A 309 -14.46 -23.46 -8.78
C LEU A 309 -15.60 -23.59 -9.81
N SER A 310 -16.68 -24.31 -9.49
CA SER A 310 -17.77 -24.64 -10.41
C SER A 310 -18.88 -23.59 -10.48
N THR A 311 -19.08 -22.79 -9.44
CA THR A 311 -20.15 -21.77 -9.41
C THR A 311 -19.64 -20.38 -9.77
N GLY A 312 -18.32 -20.17 -9.80
CA GLY A 312 -17.74 -18.84 -9.85
C GLY A 312 -18.06 -18.05 -8.57
N ALA A 313 -17.52 -16.83 -8.44
CA ALA A 313 -17.97 -15.87 -7.42
C ALA A 313 -19.38 -15.34 -7.75
N ALA A 314 -20.36 -16.22 -8.01
CA ALA A 314 -21.76 -15.86 -8.18
C ALA A 314 -22.39 -15.57 -6.81
N GLU A 315 -23.19 -14.50 -6.76
CA GLU A 315 -23.86 -14.03 -5.54
C GLU A 315 -24.78 -15.10 -4.93
N HIS A 316 -24.66 -15.25 -3.60
CA HIS A 316 -25.61 -15.87 -2.64
C HIS A 316 -25.65 -17.41 -2.53
N PRO A 317 -26.17 -18.02 -1.43
CA PRO A 317 -26.54 -17.53 -0.10
C PRO A 317 -25.60 -18.08 1.00
N VAL A 318 -25.59 -17.42 2.17
CA VAL A 318 -24.87 -17.89 3.38
C VAL A 318 -25.31 -19.32 3.73
N ALA A 319 -24.48 -20.31 3.41
CA ALA A 319 -24.59 -21.60 4.05
C ALA A 319 -24.29 -21.37 5.53
N SER A 320 -25.32 -21.48 6.37
CA SER A 320 -25.18 -21.32 7.82
C SER A 320 -24.06 -22.25 8.31
N PRO A 321 -23.05 -21.74 9.04
CA PRO A 321 -22.05 -22.60 9.63
C PRO A 321 -22.74 -23.56 10.59
N VAL A 322 -22.49 -24.86 10.42
CA VAL A 322 -22.86 -25.87 11.40
C VAL A 322 -22.24 -25.44 12.74
N PRO A 323 -23.04 -25.20 13.80
CA PRO A 323 -22.47 -24.85 15.09
C PRO A 323 -21.60 -26.03 15.55
N THR A 324 -20.35 -25.72 15.88
CA THR A 324 -19.43 -26.69 16.50
C THR A 324 -20.14 -27.29 17.70
N SER A 325 -20.60 -28.54 17.58
CA SER A 325 -21.39 -29.19 18.62
C SER A 325 -20.58 -29.20 19.91
N GLN A 326 -21.15 -28.63 20.98
CA GLN A 326 -20.64 -28.66 22.36
C GLN A 326 -20.55 -30.08 22.98
N ALA A 327 -20.58 -31.15 22.19
CA ALA A 327 -20.85 -32.51 22.66
C ALA A 327 -19.60 -33.37 22.96
N ALA A 328 -18.40 -32.79 23.08
CA ALA A 328 -17.17 -33.59 23.32
C ALA A 328 -16.24 -33.04 24.42
N LEU A 329 -16.78 -32.37 25.44
CA LEU A 329 -16.04 -32.00 26.66
C LEU A 329 -16.91 -32.23 27.92
N GLN A 330 -17.41 -33.46 28.08
CA GLN A 330 -17.89 -33.96 29.37
C GLN A 330 -17.34 -35.37 29.59
N THR A 331 -16.03 -35.50 29.73
CA THR A 331 -15.42 -36.60 30.48
C THR A 331 -14.03 -36.19 30.92
N GLU A 332 -13.72 -36.50 32.18
CA GLU A 332 -12.42 -36.38 32.86
C GLU A 332 -12.08 -35.02 33.49
N ASN A 333 -12.91 -34.66 34.47
CA ASN A 333 -12.40 -34.03 35.70
C ASN A 333 -11.71 -35.13 36.54
N THR A 334 -10.39 -35.13 36.59
CA THR A 334 -9.65 -35.73 37.71
C THR A 334 -8.52 -34.81 38.14
N ALA A 335 -8.56 -34.47 39.42
CA ALA A 335 -7.74 -33.47 40.08
C ALA A 335 -6.27 -33.85 40.12
N VAL A 336 -5.40 -32.86 39.91
CA VAL A 336 -4.08 -32.80 40.57
C VAL A 336 -3.91 -31.40 41.13
N THR A 337 -4.04 -31.32 42.45
CA THR A 337 -3.74 -30.17 43.30
C THR A 337 -2.24 -29.96 43.35
N VAL A 338 -1.74 -28.76 43.03
CA VAL A 338 -0.43 -28.30 43.53
C VAL A 338 -0.62 -26.90 44.12
N GLN A 339 -0.46 -26.83 45.44
CA GLN A 339 -0.38 -25.61 46.23
C GLN A 339 0.91 -24.84 45.90
N GLY A 340 0.85 -23.51 45.86
CA GLY A 340 2.04 -22.68 45.69
C GLY A 340 1.79 -21.18 45.70
N GLN A 341 1.44 -20.66 46.88
CA GLN A 341 1.63 -19.29 47.41
C GLN A 341 1.43 -18.05 46.51
N ALA A 342 0.45 -17.25 46.94
CA ALA A 342 0.18 -15.89 46.53
C ALA A 342 1.32 -14.92 46.91
N GLY A 343 1.72 -14.09 45.95
CA GLY A 343 2.47 -12.84 46.15
C GLY A 343 1.72 -11.70 45.47
N THR A 344 1.24 -10.76 46.27
CA THR A 344 0.41 -9.62 45.88
C THR A 344 1.21 -8.52 45.18
N ALA A 345 0.79 -8.10 43.98
CA ALA A 345 1.11 -6.78 43.43
C ALA A 345 -0.10 -6.25 42.64
N LYS A 346 -0.57 -5.05 43.02
CA LYS A 346 -1.73 -4.34 42.44
C LYS A 346 -1.46 -3.94 40.97
N PRO A 347 -2.46 -4.02 40.07
CA PRO A 347 -2.39 -3.42 38.74
C PRO A 347 -2.87 -1.95 38.75
N SER A 348 -2.17 -1.09 38.00
CA SER A 348 -2.61 0.28 37.67
C SER A 348 -3.64 0.27 36.54
N PRO A 349 -4.59 1.23 36.49
CA PRO A 349 -5.69 1.22 35.54
C PRO A 349 -5.30 1.87 34.20
N GLY A 350 -5.47 1.13 33.10
CA GLY A 350 -5.53 1.70 31.75
C GLY A 350 -6.98 2.08 31.38
N PRO A 351 -7.21 3.20 30.69
CA PRO A 351 -8.56 3.70 30.38
C PRO A 351 -9.22 2.88 29.25
N PRO A 352 -10.56 3.01 29.08
CA PRO A 352 -11.40 1.97 28.51
C PRO A 352 -11.52 2.02 26.98
N ASN A 353 -11.59 0.82 26.40
CA ASN A 353 -12.13 0.56 25.07
C ASN A 353 -13.62 0.94 25.04
N GLY A 354 -13.99 1.87 24.18
CA GLY A 354 -15.38 2.19 23.85
C GLY A 354 -15.62 2.04 22.34
N ALA A 355 -15.97 0.83 21.91
CA ALA A 355 -16.59 0.60 20.61
C ALA A 355 -18.10 0.75 20.79
N HIS A 356 -18.70 1.77 20.18
CA HIS A 356 -20.15 1.91 20.09
C HIS A 356 -20.62 1.58 18.68
N ALA A 357 -21.53 0.62 18.64
CA ALA A 357 -22.24 0.10 17.49
C ALA A 357 -23.09 1.18 16.80
N THR A 358 -23.18 1.11 15.47
CA THR A 358 -24.28 1.69 14.70
C THR A 358 -25.30 0.60 14.36
N PRO A 359 -26.60 0.82 14.54
CA PRO A 359 -27.64 -0.05 14.01
C PRO A 359 -28.06 0.38 12.60
N ASN A 360 -28.17 -0.60 11.69
CA ASN A 360 -28.83 -0.46 10.40
C ASN A 360 -30.35 -0.47 10.56
N GLY A 361 -31.04 0.30 9.71
CA GLY A 361 -32.48 0.23 9.47
C GLY A 361 -32.90 1.07 8.26
N HIS A 362 -33.03 0.41 7.11
CA HIS A 362 -33.90 0.78 5.97
C HIS A 362 -35.38 0.53 6.41
N ASP A 363 -36.46 1.24 6.01
CA ASP A 363 -36.98 1.62 4.70
C ASP A 363 -38.13 2.68 4.80
N GLU A 364 -38.32 3.41 3.67
CA GLU A 364 -39.55 3.95 3.02
C GLU A 364 -40.67 4.75 3.76
N GLU A 365 -40.90 6.01 3.32
CA GLU A 365 -42.04 6.48 2.47
C GLU A 365 -42.11 8.04 2.43
N GLY A 366 -42.39 8.63 1.26
CA GLY A 366 -42.63 10.08 1.07
C GLY A 366 -44.04 10.54 1.51
N PRO A 367 -44.40 11.85 1.48
CA PRO A 367 -44.42 12.65 0.24
C PRO A 367 -44.01 14.15 0.38
N THR A 368 -44.06 14.83 -0.77
CA THR A 368 -43.62 16.22 -1.10
C THR A 368 -44.63 17.34 -0.69
N PRO A 369 -44.52 18.62 -1.15
CA PRO A 369 -44.03 19.75 -0.36
C PRO A 369 -45.11 20.83 -0.07
N ALA A 370 -44.92 21.66 0.96
CA ALA A 370 -45.72 22.87 1.14
C ALA A 370 -44.87 24.06 1.63
N ALA A 371 -45.22 25.22 1.08
CA ALA A 371 -44.50 26.48 1.12
C ALA A 371 -44.56 27.24 2.46
N GLY A 372 -43.59 28.16 2.63
CA GLY A 372 -43.77 29.41 3.36
C GLY A 372 -43.29 29.40 4.81
N GLY A 373 -42.15 30.05 5.07
CA GLY A 373 -41.70 30.32 6.44
C GLY A 373 -40.35 31.05 6.48
N THR A 374 -40.44 32.35 6.71
CA THR A 374 -39.37 33.33 7.02
C THR A 374 -38.19 32.81 7.84
N LEU A 375 -36.98 33.12 7.37
CA LEU A 375 -35.69 32.97 8.07
C LEU A 375 -35.70 33.76 9.39
N HIS A 376 -35.79 33.06 10.53
CA HIS A 376 -35.42 33.60 11.83
C HIS A 376 -33.99 33.17 12.17
N SER A 377 -33.15 34.16 12.48
CA SER A 377 -31.82 33.99 13.06
C SER A 377 -31.91 33.23 14.38
N VAL A 378 -31.41 32.00 14.43
CA VAL A 378 -31.26 31.28 15.70
C VAL A 378 -29.90 31.66 16.28
N ALA A 379 -29.93 32.53 17.30
CA ALA A 379 -28.81 32.74 18.20
C ALA A 379 -28.54 31.43 18.95
N GLY A 380 -27.45 30.74 18.58
CA GLY A 380 -26.97 29.57 19.30
C GLY A 380 -26.49 29.97 20.69
N VAL A 381 -27.18 29.46 21.71
CA VAL A 381 -26.76 29.52 23.11
C VAL A 381 -25.48 28.70 23.25
N ALA A 382 -24.41 29.33 23.73
CA ALA A 382 -23.12 28.68 23.95
C ALA A 382 -23.28 27.52 24.95
N ALA A 383 -22.74 26.35 24.62
CA ALA A 383 -22.65 25.24 25.54
C ALA A 383 -21.70 25.62 26.69
N GLU A 384 -22.25 25.92 27.87
CA GLU A 384 -21.46 26.28 29.05
C GLU A 384 -20.50 25.13 29.42
N GLY A 385 -19.19 25.41 29.40
CA GLY A 385 -18.15 24.57 30.02
C GLY A 385 -16.94 24.20 29.15
N LYS A 386 -16.98 24.36 27.83
CA LYS A 386 -15.80 24.05 26.97
C LYS A 386 -14.88 25.26 26.82
N PRO A 387 -13.54 25.10 26.91
CA PRO A 387 -12.60 26.15 26.52
C PRO A 387 -12.82 26.56 25.05
N ARG A 388 -12.55 27.82 24.73
CA ARG A 388 -12.78 28.40 23.39
C ARG A 388 -11.48 28.49 22.60
N VAL A 389 -11.52 28.06 21.35
CA VAL A 389 -10.37 28.13 20.44
C VAL A 389 -10.75 28.84 19.15
N CYS A 390 -9.93 29.79 18.73
CA CYS A 390 -10.02 30.40 17.42
C CYS A 390 -8.98 29.77 16.49
N VAL A 391 -9.41 29.22 15.35
CA VAL A 391 -8.53 28.72 14.29
C VAL A 391 -8.56 29.72 13.15
N VAL A 392 -7.40 30.27 12.78
CA VAL A 392 -7.26 31.29 11.74
C VAL A 392 -6.72 30.64 10.47
N GLY A 393 -7.49 30.71 9.38
CA GLY A 393 -7.23 30.07 8.10
C GLY A 393 -7.99 28.74 7.97
N SER A 394 -8.76 28.59 6.89
CA SER A 394 -9.53 27.37 6.59
C SER A 394 -8.92 26.53 5.46
N GLY A 395 -7.59 26.61 5.29
CA GLY A 395 -6.86 25.62 4.51
C GLY A 395 -6.98 24.22 5.12
N ILE A 396 -6.41 23.19 4.47
CA ILE A 396 -6.50 21.80 4.96
C ILE A 396 -6.00 21.67 6.41
N ALA A 397 -4.93 22.39 6.79
CA ALA A 397 -4.40 22.37 8.15
C ALA A 397 -5.40 22.94 9.18
N GLY A 398 -6.03 24.08 8.86
CA GLY A 398 -7.02 24.71 9.73
C GLY A 398 -8.31 23.92 9.84
N ASN A 399 -8.81 23.39 8.72
CA ASN A 399 -9.97 22.50 8.73
C ASN A 399 -9.71 21.22 9.53
N ALA A 400 -8.54 20.60 9.37
CA ALA A 400 -8.17 19.42 10.15
C ALA A 400 -8.04 19.74 11.64
N ALA A 401 -7.42 20.86 12.01
CA ALA A 401 -7.31 21.31 13.39
C ALA A 401 -8.70 21.57 14.01
N ALA A 402 -9.54 22.34 13.33
CA ALA A 402 -10.90 22.62 13.77
C ALA A 402 -11.73 21.34 13.91
N TYR A 403 -11.62 20.43 12.94
CA TYR A 403 -12.28 19.13 13.01
C TYR A 403 -11.80 18.35 14.23
N MET A 404 -10.49 18.19 14.47
CA MET A 404 -9.98 17.45 15.62
C MET A 404 -10.39 18.06 16.97
N LEU A 405 -10.43 19.39 17.07
CA LEU A 405 -10.75 20.11 18.32
C LEU A 405 -12.26 20.17 18.63
N ARG A 406 -13.13 19.85 17.67
CA ARG A 406 -14.58 20.10 17.72
C ARG A 406 -15.31 19.49 18.92
N HIS A 407 -14.79 18.40 19.48
CA HIS A 407 -15.44 17.72 20.62
C HIS A 407 -14.99 18.26 21.97
N GLU A 408 -13.80 18.86 22.05
CA GLU A 408 -13.19 19.33 23.30
C GLU A 408 -13.31 20.85 23.50
N TYR A 409 -13.43 21.62 22.41
CA TYR A 409 -13.45 23.09 22.44
C TYR A 409 -14.70 23.67 21.77
N ASP A 410 -15.12 24.88 22.17
CA ASP A 410 -15.96 25.75 21.32
C ASP A 410 -15.06 26.38 20.25
N VAL A 411 -15.11 25.80 19.06
CA VAL A 411 -14.23 26.16 17.93
C VAL A 411 -14.87 27.27 17.10
N VAL A 412 -14.11 28.34 16.86
CA VAL A 412 -14.40 29.36 15.84
C VAL A 412 -13.33 29.30 14.76
N LEU A 413 -13.71 28.88 13.55
CA LEU A 413 -12.83 28.83 12.39
C LEU A 413 -13.02 30.09 11.53
N CYS A 414 -11.96 30.87 11.34
CA CYS A 414 -11.97 32.09 10.53
C CYS A 414 -11.30 31.86 9.17
N GLU A 415 -11.92 32.38 8.12
CA GLU A 415 -11.38 32.40 6.76
C GLU A 415 -11.47 33.82 6.20
N LYS A 416 -10.39 34.31 5.59
CA LYS A 416 -10.34 35.66 5.00
C LYS A 416 -11.16 35.74 3.71
N ASP A 417 -11.20 34.65 2.95
CA ASP A 417 -11.94 34.58 1.69
C ASP A 417 -13.43 34.26 1.96
N ASP A 418 -14.29 34.47 0.97
CA ASP A 418 -15.71 34.07 1.05
C ASP A 418 -15.90 32.55 0.94
N ARG A 419 -14.85 31.82 0.54
CA ARG A 419 -14.83 30.38 0.32
C ARG A 419 -13.84 29.68 1.27
N PRO A 420 -14.27 28.61 1.97
CA PRO A 420 -13.34 27.80 2.74
C PRO A 420 -12.52 26.83 1.89
N GLY A 421 -11.37 26.39 2.43
CA GLY A 421 -10.55 25.31 1.87
C GLY A 421 -9.15 25.72 1.43
N GLY A 422 -8.87 27.02 1.23
CA GLY A 422 -7.57 27.49 0.73
C GLY A 422 -7.19 26.81 -0.58
N HIS A 423 -6.00 26.20 -0.67
CA HIS A 423 -5.56 25.45 -1.87
C HIS A 423 -6.38 24.18 -2.18
N ALA A 424 -7.28 23.74 -1.29
CA ALA A 424 -8.35 22.81 -1.67
C ALA A 424 -9.39 23.60 -2.47
N HIS A 425 -9.14 23.77 -3.77
CA HIS A 425 -9.90 24.68 -4.63
C HIS A 425 -10.40 23.96 -5.86
N THR A 426 -11.72 23.85 -5.95
CA THR A 426 -12.47 23.33 -7.09
C THR A 426 -13.10 24.49 -7.85
N ILE A 427 -12.92 24.55 -9.18
CA ILE A 427 -13.48 25.61 -10.03
C ILE A 427 -14.22 25.00 -11.23
N ALA A 428 -15.16 25.76 -11.79
CA ALA A 428 -15.83 25.41 -13.04
C ALA A 428 -14.91 25.70 -14.24
N ALA A 429 -14.70 24.71 -15.12
CA ALA A 429 -13.93 24.84 -16.34
C ALA A 429 -14.88 25.04 -17.54
N GLY A 430 -15.23 26.30 -17.83
CA GLY A 430 -16.14 26.67 -18.92
C GLY A 430 -17.63 26.35 -18.67
N SER A 431 -17.96 25.32 -17.88
CA SER A 431 -19.32 24.99 -17.45
C SER A 431 -19.38 24.45 -16.03
N GLU A 432 -20.50 24.65 -15.32
CA GLU A 432 -20.71 24.13 -13.96
C GLU A 432 -20.73 22.59 -13.88
N LYS A 433 -20.88 21.92 -15.02
CA LYS A 433 -20.80 20.45 -15.09
C LYS A 433 -19.37 19.94 -15.13
N GLN A 434 -18.38 20.82 -15.30
CA GLN A 434 -16.96 20.50 -15.36
C GLN A 434 -16.23 21.11 -14.16
N ARG A 435 -16.28 20.41 -13.03
CA ARG A 435 -15.63 20.82 -11.78
C ARG A 435 -14.21 20.22 -11.72
N VAL A 436 -13.21 21.08 -11.61
CA VAL A 436 -11.78 20.74 -11.66
C VAL A 436 -11.08 21.24 -10.40
N ASP A 437 -10.32 20.36 -9.73
CA ASP A 437 -9.42 20.77 -8.66
C ASP A 437 -8.14 21.38 -9.25
N ILE A 438 -7.71 22.54 -8.75
CA ILE A 438 -6.53 23.26 -9.28
C ILE A 438 -5.35 23.32 -8.32
N GLY A 439 -5.57 23.09 -7.03
CA GLY A 439 -4.52 23.02 -6.01
C GLY A 439 -4.24 21.58 -5.58
N PHE A 440 -4.88 21.14 -4.50
CA PHE A 440 -4.82 19.73 -4.10
C PHE A 440 -5.67 18.87 -5.05
N GLN A 441 -5.01 18.00 -5.83
CA GLN A 441 -5.67 17.22 -6.88
C GLN A 441 -5.71 15.71 -6.61
N VAL A 442 -4.71 15.17 -5.91
CA VAL A 442 -4.46 13.72 -5.80
C VAL A 442 -3.78 13.33 -4.49
N PHE A 443 -3.94 12.08 -4.09
CA PHE A 443 -3.27 11.48 -2.92
C PHE A 443 -3.06 9.97 -3.12
N ASN A 444 -2.39 9.34 -2.16
CA ASN A 444 -2.30 7.88 -2.06
C ASN A 444 -2.19 7.44 -0.60
N PHE A 445 -2.53 6.18 -0.31
CA PHE A 445 -2.59 5.67 1.07
C PHE A 445 -1.23 5.63 1.77
N SER A 446 -0.14 5.41 1.03
CA SER A 446 1.20 5.28 1.60
C SER A 446 1.76 6.63 2.06
N ASN A 447 1.57 7.69 1.26
CA ASN A 447 2.07 9.02 1.58
C ASN A 447 1.09 9.86 2.41
N TYR A 448 -0.20 9.52 2.41
CA TYR A 448 -1.24 10.32 3.07
C TYR A 448 -2.14 9.47 4.00
N PRO A 449 -1.57 8.74 4.98
CA PRO A 449 -2.35 7.84 5.84
C PRO A 449 -3.39 8.59 6.68
N LEU A 450 -3.04 9.77 7.22
CA LEU A 450 -3.96 10.56 8.05
C LEU A 450 -5.11 11.17 7.24
N LEU A 451 -4.82 11.67 6.03
CA LEU A 451 -5.86 12.18 5.13
C LEU A 451 -6.79 11.06 4.66
N SER A 452 -6.23 9.88 4.38
CA SER A 452 -7.01 8.71 3.97
C SER A 452 -8.00 8.31 5.06
N LYS A 453 -7.52 8.20 6.30
CA LYS A 453 -8.37 7.92 7.46
C LYS A 453 -9.44 9.01 7.66
N LEU A 454 -9.08 10.28 7.48
CA LEU A 454 -10.03 11.38 7.56
C LEU A 454 -11.13 11.27 6.49
N PHE A 455 -10.76 10.88 5.26
CA PHE A 455 -11.74 10.63 4.19
C PHE A 455 -12.66 9.47 4.52
N ASP A 456 -12.15 8.38 5.10
CA ASP A 456 -12.97 7.25 5.53
C ASP A 456 -13.96 7.67 6.63
N GLU A 457 -13.50 8.41 7.64
CA GLU A 457 -14.36 8.94 8.72
C GLU A 457 -15.46 9.88 8.21
N LEU A 458 -15.16 10.68 7.18
CA LEU A 458 -16.10 11.62 6.58
C LEU A 458 -16.99 10.99 5.49
N GLY A 459 -16.73 9.73 5.11
CA GLY A 459 -17.39 9.08 3.99
C GLY A 459 -17.12 9.79 2.65
N VAL A 460 -15.89 10.24 2.41
CA VAL A 460 -15.46 10.87 1.16
C VAL A 460 -15.16 9.79 0.14
N GLU A 461 -15.97 9.72 -0.92
CA GLU A 461 -15.72 8.82 -2.03
C GLU A 461 -14.47 9.24 -2.82
N THR A 462 -13.62 8.27 -3.14
CA THR A 462 -12.41 8.51 -3.92
C THR A 462 -12.31 7.52 -5.06
N ILE A 463 -11.68 7.94 -6.16
CA ILE A 463 -11.52 7.12 -7.36
C ILE A 463 -10.05 7.04 -7.75
N GLN A 464 -9.68 6.01 -8.51
CA GLN A 464 -8.31 5.84 -8.99
C GLN A 464 -7.93 7.00 -9.94
N SER A 465 -6.73 7.51 -9.78
CA SER A 465 -6.11 8.56 -10.60
C SER A 465 -4.88 8.03 -11.29
N ASP A 466 -4.62 8.52 -12.50
CA ASP A 466 -3.31 8.35 -13.14
C ASP A 466 -2.34 9.43 -12.64
N MET A 467 -1.08 9.07 -12.41
CA MET A 467 0.00 9.99 -12.02
C MET A 467 1.23 9.78 -12.91
N SER A 468 1.00 9.48 -14.19
CA SER A 468 2.10 9.44 -15.15
C SER A 468 2.70 10.83 -15.31
N LEU A 469 4.01 10.85 -15.48
CA LEU A 469 4.86 12.03 -15.64
C LEU A 469 5.40 12.03 -17.06
N SER A 470 5.48 13.18 -17.69
CA SER A 470 6.35 13.38 -18.84
C SER A 470 7.24 14.59 -18.61
N VAL A 471 8.41 14.56 -19.23
CA VAL A 471 9.39 15.64 -19.17
C VAL A 471 9.88 15.90 -20.57
N SER A 472 9.95 17.18 -20.93
CA SER A 472 10.53 17.64 -22.17
C SER A 472 11.34 18.91 -21.96
N ALA A 473 12.29 19.16 -22.87
CA ALA A 473 13.03 20.40 -22.97
C ALA A 473 13.01 20.90 -24.41
N ARG A 474 12.84 22.22 -24.58
CA ARG A 474 12.79 22.86 -25.91
C ARG A 474 13.68 24.11 -25.92
N GLY A 475 14.70 24.10 -26.78
CA GLY A 475 15.59 25.24 -27.02
C GLY A 475 16.52 25.60 -25.85
N VAL A 476 16.61 24.74 -24.81
CA VAL A 476 17.46 24.97 -23.63
C VAL A 476 18.93 24.97 -24.06
N THR A 477 19.68 25.98 -23.62
CA THR A 477 21.10 26.14 -23.96
C THR A 477 21.90 24.89 -23.59
N ASP A 478 22.75 24.41 -24.50
CA ASP A 478 23.60 23.23 -24.34
C ASP A 478 22.89 21.89 -24.08
N VAL A 479 21.55 21.87 -24.14
CA VAL A 479 20.73 20.66 -23.98
C VAL A 479 19.96 20.41 -25.27
N GLN A 480 20.16 19.23 -25.85
CA GLN A 480 19.41 18.81 -27.04
C GLN A 480 17.93 18.61 -26.68
N ASP A 481 17.02 19.11 -27.52
CA ASP A 481 15.57 18.87 -27.38
C ASP A 481 15.28 17.37 -27.16
N PHE A 482 14.53 17.07 -26.11
CA PHE A 482 14.11 15.72 -25.77
C PHE A 482 12.71 15.69 -25.20
N GLU A 483 12.11 14.50 -25.21
CA GLU A 483 10.92 14.19 -24.44
C GLU A 483 10.95 12.72 -24.02
N TRP A 484 10.47 12.43 -22.82
CA TRP A 484 10.25 11.06 -22.32
C TRP A 484 9.10 11.07 -21.32
N SER A 485 8.59 9.88 -21.00
CA SER A 485 7.54 9.73 -19.99
C SER A 485 7.83 8.59 -19.03
N SER A 486 7.21 8.60 -17.86
CA SER A 486 7.27 7.48 -16.92
C SER A 486 6.62 6.21 -17.47
N LYS A 487 5.80 6.33 -18.53
CA LYS A 487 5.20 5.20 -19.25
C LYS A 487 6.15 4.59 -20.28
N SER A 488 7.05 5.39 -20.86
CA SER A 488 8.11 4.93 -21.75
C SER A 488 9.23 5.98 -21.83
N LEU A 489 10.45 5.52 -21.54
CA LEU A 489 11.69 6.28 -21.77
C LEU A 489 12.11 6.31 -23.24
N PHE A 490 11.45 5.51 -24.09
CA PHE A 490 11.60 5.47 -25.55
C PHE A 490 10.27 5.88 -26.19
N PRO A 491 10.08 7.19 -26.48
CA PRO A 491 8.81 7.71 -27.01
C PRO A 491 8.33 7.04 -28.29
N THR A 492 9.25 6.57 -29.14
CA THR A 492 8.97 5.87 -30.41
C THR A 492 9.80 4.60 -30.54
N TRP A 493 9.38 3.68 -31.41
CA TRP A 493 10.14 2.45 -31.68
C TRP A 493 11.53 2.70 -32.25
N SER A 494 11.73 3.77 -33.02
CA SER A 494 13.06 4.17 -33.49
C SER A 494 13.99 4.60 -32.36
N ASP A 495 13.45 5.15 -31.25
CA ASP A 495 14.25 5.59 -30.11
C ASP A 495 14.92 4.39 -29.39
N VAL A 496 14.38 3.16 -29.53
CA VAL A 496 14.97 1.94 -28.96
C VAL A 496 16.34 1.63 -29.58
N PHE A 497 16.65 2.13 -30.77
CA PHE A 497 17.98 1.97 -31.39
C PHE A 497 18.96 3.08 -30.98
N SER A 498 18.54 4.03 -30.14
CA SER A 498 19.37 5.14 -29.68
C SER A 498 20.33 4.72 -28.56
N VAL A 499 21.63 4.78 -28.84
CA VAL A 499 22.69 4.61 -27.82
C VAL A 499 22.50 5.60 -26.67
N ARG A 500 22.09 6.84 -26.97
CA ARG A 500 21.84 7.91 -25.99
C ARG A 500 20.69 7.54 -25.03
N GLY A 501 19.64 6.93 -25.56
CA GLY A 501 18.49 6.44 -24.77
C GLY A 501 18.85 5.30 -23.83
N TRP A 502 19.62 4.31 -24.31
CA TRP A 502 20.11 3.21 -23.47
C TRP A 502 21.10 3.67 -22.41
N LYS A 503 22.04 4.57 -22.75
CA LYS A 503 22.96 5.16 -21.76
C LYS A 503 22.19 5.83 -20.63
N ARG A 504 21.21 6.68 -20.96
CA ARG A 504 20.33 7.33 -19.97
C ARG A 504 19.60 6.30 -19.11
N LEU A 505 19.00 5.27 -19.72
CA LEU A 505 18.34 4.20 -18.96
C LEU A 505 19.29 3.54 -17.95
N PHE A 506 20.46 3.09 -18.39
CA PHE A 506 21.42 2.44 -17.49
C PHE A 506 21.94 3.38 -16.38
N GLU A 507 22.13 4.67 -16.69
CA GLU A 507 22.50 5.67 -15.69
C GLU A 507 21.38 5.94 -14.68
N ILE A 508 20.10 5.97 -15.09
CA ILE A 508 18.95 6.03 -14.18
C ILE A 508 18.98 4.84 -13.22
N LEU A 509 19.19 3.62 -13.72
CA LEU A 509 19.25 2.41 -12.89
C LEU A 509 20.45 2.39 -11.93
N ARG A 510 21.55 3.03 -12.32
CA ARG A 510 22.70 3.23 -11.43
C ARG A 510 22.42 4.32 -10.40
N PHE A 511 21.76 5.40 -10.79
CA PHE A 511 21.36 6.50 -9.94
C PHE A 511 20.41 6.05 -8.83
N GLU A 512 19.35 5.32 -9.16
CA GLU A 512 18.40 4.77 -8.18
C GLU A 512 19.13 3.97 -7.08
N ARG A 513 20.09 3.11 -7.46
CA ARG A 513 20.89 2.31 -6.53
C ARG A 513 21.83 3.17 -5.68
N ALA A 514 22.51 4.13 -6.29
CA ALA A 514 23.43 5.03 -5.58
C ALA A 514 22.68 5.94 -4.59
N ALA A 515 21.52 6.46 -4.99
CA ALA A 515 20.67 7.29 -4.13
C ALA A 515 20.16 6.50 -2.92
N HIS A 516 19.69 5.26 -3.13
CA HIS A 516 19.24 4.40 -2.03
C HIS A 516 20.39 4.06 -1.06
N ALA A 517 21.59 3.76 -1.58
CA ALA A 517 22.76 3.53 -0.74
C ALA A 517 23.14 4.78 0.08
N ALA A 518 23.11 5.96 -0.56
CA ALA A 518 23.42 7.22 0.09
C ALA A 518 22.41 7.60 1.19
N LEU A 519 21.11 7.29 1.02
CA LEU A 519 20.09 7.60 2.03
C LEU A 519 20.06 6.59 3.19
N HIS A 520 20.15 5.29 2.89
CA HIS A 520 19.81 4.24 3.85
C HIS A 520 21.02 3.50 4.43
N VAL A 521 22.18 3.56 3.77
CA VAL A 521 23.40 2.85 4.20
C VAL A 521 24.47 3.84 4.65
N HIS A 522 24.63 4.96 3.94
CA HIS A 522 25.68 5.94 4.17
C HIS A 522 25.15 7.39 4.22
N PRO A 523 24.14 7.71 5.06
CA PRO A 523 23.53 9.04 5.12
C PRO A 523 24.54 10.17 5.42
N GLU A 524 25.61 9.85 6.15
CA GLU A 524 26.71 10.76 6.46
C GLU A 524 27.45 11.30 5.22
N THR A 525 27.35 10.60 4.09
CA THR A 525 28.04 10.97 2.85
C THR A 525 27.36 12.09 2.07
N LEU A 526 26.11 12.43 2.41
CA LEU A 526 25.34 13.45 1.70
C LEU A 526 25.74 14.87 2.12
N GLY A 527 25.94 15.14 3.41
CA GLY A 527 26.31 16.46 3.93
C GLY A 527 25.45 17.61 3.37
N ASP A 528 26.07 18.79 3.22
CA ASP A 528 25.43 20.00 2.67
C ASP A 528 25.69 20.20 1.16
N GLN A 529 26.17 19.17 0.47
CA GLN A 529 26.53 19.31 -0.94
C GLN A 529 25.28 19.45 -1.83
N THR A 530 25.42 20.18 -2.94
CA THR A 530 24.34 20.33 -3.91
C THR A 530 24.11 19.04 -4.70
N MET A 531 22.91 18.89 -5.26
CA MET A 531 22.56 17.76 -6.11
C MET A 531 23.55 17.61 -7.29
N LYS A 532 23.95 18.73 -7.91
CA LYS A 532 24.96 18.74 -8.98
C LYS A 532 26.31 18.20 -8.52
N SER A 533 26.81 18.70 -7.38
CA SER A 533 28.10 18.27 -6.82
C SER A 533 28.10 16.78 -6.50
N TRP A 534 27.02 16.29 -5.89
CA TRP A 534 26.88 14.87 -5.55
C TRP A 534 26.88 13.99 -6.81
N LEU A 535 26.09 14.35 -7.83
CA LEU A 535 26.02 13.57 -9.08
C LEU A 535 27.37 13.48 -9.78
N LEU A 536 28.08 14.60 -9.89
CA LEU A 536 29.41 14.64 -10.51
C LEU A 536 30.44 13.87 -9.67
N GLY A 537 30.40 14.00 -8.34
CA GLY A 537 31.27 13.26 -7.42
C GLY A 537 31.06 11.73 -7.46
N GLN A 538 29.83 11.29 -7.73
CA GLN A 538 29.51 9.87 -7.95
C GLN A 538 29.83 9.38 -9.38
N GLY A 539 30.31 10.26 -10.27
CA GLY A 539 30.67 9.93 -11.65
C GLY A 539 29.47 9.65 -12.55
N PHE A 540 28.36 10.37 -12.35
CA PHE A 540 27.24 10.41 -13.30
C PHE A 540 27.52 11.39 -14.43
N SER A 541 27.01 11.08 -15.63
CA SER A 541 27.24 11.94 -16.78
C SER A 541 26.37 13.20 -16.77
N GLN A 542 26.86 14.25 -17.42
CA GLN A 542 26.12 15.50 -17.63
C GLN A 542 24.77 15.24 -18.33
N GLN A 543 24.71 14.23 -19.20
CA GLN A 543 23.48 13.82 -19.87
C GLN A 543 22.38 13.37 -18.89
N LEU A 544 22.72 12.60 -17.84
CA LEU A 544 21.74 12.19 -16.83
C LEU A 544 21.20 13.42 -16.07
N ILE A 545 22.08 14.37 -15.76
CA ILE A 545 21.72 15.60 -15.05
C ILE A 545 20.72 16.39 -15.90
N ASP A 546 21.07 16.67 -17.16
CA ASP A 546 20.32 17.58 -18.03
C ASP A 546 19.05 16.98 -18.61
N GLU A 547 19.02 15.65 -18.83
CA GLU A 547 17.87 15.01 -19.46
C GLU A 547 16.92 14.32 -18.48
N TYR A 548 17.34 14.08 -17.24
CA TYR A 548 16.53 13.31 -16.29
C TYR A 548 16.36 14.02 -14.96
N ILE A 549 17.45 14.30 -14.23
CA ILE A 549 17.36 14.81 -12.85
C ILE A 549 16.87 16.25 -12.80
N ALA A 550 17.62 17.17 -13.42
CA ALA A 550 17.31 18.59 -13.43
C ALA A 550 15.91 18.90 -14.01
N PRO A 551 15.52 18.38 -15.19
CA PRO A 551 14.25 18.75 -15.80
C PRO A 551 13.03 18.11 -15.12
N MET A 552 13.21 16.96 -14.47
CA MET A 552 12.16 16.35 -13.63
C MET A 552 11.97 17.15 -12.34
N GLY A 553 13.07 17.51 -11.67
CA GLY A 553 13.01 18.30 -10.45
C GLY A 553 12.50 19.73 -10.67
N ALA A 554 12.90 20.35 -11.78
CA ALA A 554 12.37 21.66 -12.20
C ALA A 554 10.83 21.64 -12.28
N ALA A 555 10.25 20.57 -12.84
CA ALA A 555 8.80 20.39 -12.89
C ALA A 555 8.17 20.10 -11.51
N LEU A 556 8.88 19.40 -10.61
CA LEU A 556 8.39 19.11 -9.25
C LEU A 556 8.34 20.37 -8.37
N TRP A 557 9.34 21.25 -8.49
CA TRP A 557 9.52 22.39 -7.60
C TRP A 557 9.25 23.74 -8.25
N SER A 558 8.70 23.75 -9.48
CA SER A 558 8.38 24.96 -10.23
C SER A 558 9.56 25.94 -10.30
N CYS A 559 10.74 25.40 -10.57
CA CYS A 559 11.99 26.16 -10.67
C CYS A 559 12.70 25.87 -12.00
N SER A 560 13.80 26.56 -12.26
CA SER A 560 14.68 26.26 -13.40
C SER A 560 15.50 24.99 -13.16
N MET A 561 16.03 24.40 -14.23
CA MET A 561 16.93 23.25 -14.15
C MET A 561 18.17 23.54 -13.30
N ASP A 562 18.73 24.75 -13.42
CA ASP A 562 19.92 25.15 -12.64
C ASP A 562 19.60 25.27 -11.16
N GLU A 563 18.50 25.94 -10.79
CA GLU A 563 18.06 26.05 -9.39
C GLU A 563 17.80 24.68 -8.77
N CYS A 564 17.14 23.77 -9.51
CA CYS A 564 16.88 22.41 -9.05
C CYS A 564 18.18 21.68 -8.68
N THR A 565 19.23 21.81 -9.49
CA THR A 565 20.50 21.11 -9.22
C THR A 565 21.35 21.79 -8.14
N ALA A 566 21.03 23.03 -7.77
CA ALA A 566 21.62 23.74 -6.66
C ALA A 566 21.03 23.36 -5.29
N PHE A 567 19.87 22.68 -5.26
CA PHE A 567 19.28 22.20 -4.01
C PHE A 567 20.18 21.19 -3.29
N PRO A 568 20.13 21.11 -1.94
CA PRO A 568 20.85 20.10 -1.19
C PRO A 568 20.47 18.69 -1.64
N ALA A 569 21.47 17.84 -1.90
CA ALA A 569 21.26 16.48 -2.41
C ALA A 569 20.40 15.64 -1.46
N CYS A 570 20.57 15.80 -0.15
CA CYS A 570 19.79 15.09 0.87
C CYS A 570 18.29 15.36 0.77
N ILE A 571 17.89 16.60 0.48
CA ILE A 571 16.49 16.98 0.33
C ILE A 571 15.90 16.43 -0.96
N VAL A 572 16.63 16.58 -2.08
CA VAL A 572 16.20 16.07 -3.39
C VAL A 572 16.04 14.55 -3.36
N LEU A 573 17.06 13.83 -2.87
CA LEU A 573 17.04 12.37 -2.81
C LEU A 573 15.97 11.88 -1.82
N GLY A 574 15.89 12.47 -0.62
CA GLY A 574 14.88 12.10 0.37
C GLY A 574 13.45 12.32 -0.13
N PHE A 575 13.21 13.41 -0.89
CA PHE A 575 11.94 13.65 -1.54
C PHE A 575 11.62 12.56 -2.56
N LEU A 576 12.56 12.24 -3.45
CA LEU A 576 12.37 11.20 -4.47
C LEU A 576 12.12 9.82 -3.84
N ASP A 577 12.80 9.50 -2.74
CA ASP A 577 12.63 8.25 -2.01
C ASP A 577 11.23 8.16 -1.37
N ASN A 578 10.84 9.21 -0.63
CA ASN A 578 9.54 9.25 0.04
C ASN A 578 8.36 9.19 -0.94
N HIS A 579 8.51 9.74 -2.15
CA HIS A 579 7.46 9.74 -3.18
C HIS A 579 7.53 8.54 -4.14
N PHE A 580 8.27 7.50 -3.78
CA PHE A 580 8.41 6.29 -4.59
C PHE A 580 8.94 6.59 -6.01
N MET A 581 9.85 7.56 -6.14
CA MET A 581 10.46 7.99 -7.40
C MET A 581 11.85 7.42 -7.65
N LEU A 582 12.52 6.88 -6.62
CA LEU A 582 13.72 6.04 -6.77
C LEU A 582 13.35 4.55 -6.93
N GLN A 583 12.13 4.20 -6.53
CA GLN A 583 11.54 2.90 -6.68
C GLN A 583 10.76 2.88 -7.98
N ARG A 584 10.91 1.84 -8.81
CA ARG A 584 9.97 1.66 -9.95
C ARG A 584 8.62 1.04 -9.53
N ALA A 585 8.37 1.02 -8.24
CA ALA A 585 7.23 0.48 -7.53
C ALA A 585 6.35 1.71 -7.20
N ARG A 586 5.21 1.91 -7.87
CA ARG A 586 4.48 3.19 -7.80
C ARG A 586 3.20 3.05 -6.97
N PRO A 587 2.92 3.99 -6.05
CA PRO A 587 1.68 3.94 -5.28
C PRO A 587 0.47 4.08 -6.21
N LYS A 588 -0.64 3.47 -5.82
CA LYS A 588 -1.93 3.67 -6.50
C LYS A 588 -2.46 5.04 -6.10
N TRP A 589 -2.47 5.96 -7.05
CA TRP A 589 -2.97 7.31 -6.83
C TRP A 589 -4.50 7.35 -6.89
N ARG A 590 -5.08 8.27 -6.12
CA ARG A 590 -6.51 8.51 -6.01
C ARG A 590 -6.80 10.00 -6.01
N THR A 591 -8.03 10.36 -6.32
CA THR A 591 -8.58 11.72 -6.24
C THR A 591 -10.00 11.67 -5.65
N PRO A 592 -10.47 12.70 -4.91
CA PRO A 592 -11.86 12.77 -4.48
C PRO A 592 -12.82 12.73 -5.67
N LYS A 593 -13.83 11.86 -5.62
CA LYS A 593 -14.80 11.67 -6.72
C LYS A 593 -15.58 12.96 -7.00
N TYR A 594 -15.98 13.65 -5.93
CA TYR A 594 -16.72 14.91 -5.99
C TYR A 594 -15.84 16.11 -5.66
N ARG A 595 -14.55 16.02 -6.02
CA ARG A 595 -13.55 17.10 -5.91
C ARG A 595 -13.29 17.56 -4.48
N ALA A 596 -12.39 18.51 -4.32
CA ALA A 596 -11.96 18.97 -3.00
C ALA A 596 -13.09 19.65 -2.22
N GLU A 597 -14.02 20.30 -2.91
CA GLU A 597 -15.19 20.95 -2.30
C GLU A 597 -16.06 20.01 -1.46
N ASP A 598 -16.18 18.73 -1.83
CA ASP A 598 -17.00 17.76 -1.08
C ASP A 598 -16.45 17.50 0.32
N TYR A 599 -15.15 17.21 0.44
CA TYR A 599 -14.57 16.91 1.74
C TYR A 599 -14.45 18.17 2.61
N VAL A 600 -14.22 19.35 2.01
CA VAL A 600 -14.23 20.63 2.74
C VAL A 600 -15.63 20.88 3.31
N ARG A 601 -16.68 20.70 2.50
CA ARG A 601 -18.07 20.80 2.96
C ARG A 601 -18.39 19.81 4.08
N LYS A 602 -17.91 18.55 3.99
CA LYS A 602 -18.09 17.53 5.05
C LYS A 602 -17.37 17.90 6.35
N LEU A 603 -16.15 18.42 6.27
CA LEU A 603 -15.41 18.94 7.44
C LEU A 603 -16.19 20.06 8.14
N HIS A 604 -16.70 21.01 7.36
CA HIS A 604 -17.50 22.12 7.88
C HIS A 604 -18.82 21.65 8.49
N SER A 605 -19.51 20.70 7.83
CA SER A 605 -20.75 20.12 8.34
C SER A 605 -20.53 19.40 9.68
N ALA A 606 -19.44 18.64 9.80
CA ALA A 606 -19.07 17.95 11.04
C ALA A 606 -18.69 18.94 12.16
N LEU A 607 -18.02 20.05 11.83
CA LEU A 607 -17.71 21.12 12.77
C LEU A 607 -18.99 21.80 13.29
N SER A 608 -19.91 22.17 12.39
CA SER A 608 -21.18 22.79 12.76
C SER A 608 -22.08 21.85 13.57
N ALA A 609 -22.12 20.56 13.23
CA ALA A 609 -22.86 19.56 13.99
C ALA A 609 -22.35 19.40 15.44
N ALA A 610 -21.05 19.67 15.67
CA ALA A 610 -20.45 19.70 17.00
C ALA A 610 -20.64 21.04 17.74
N GLY A 611 -21.34 22.00 17.14
CA GLY A 611 -21.57 23.34 17.69
C GLY A 611 -20.50 24.38 17.34
N GLY A 612 -19.51 24.02 16.51
CA GLY A 612 -18.49 24.95 16.04
C GLY A 612 -19.03 25.97 15.04
N ARG A 613 -18.35 27.12 14.96
CA ARG A 613 -18.73 28.24 14.09
C ARG A 613 -17.68 28.49 13.01
N ILE A 614 -18.15 28.81 11.81
CA ILE A 614 -17.31 29.17 10.66
C ILE A 614 -17.59 30.62 10.32
N CYS A 615 -16.55 31.44 10.26
CA CYS A 615 -16.58 32.85 9.93
C CYS A 615 -15.80 33.08 8.63
N SER A 616 -16.48 33.03 7.49
CA SER A 616 -15.91 33.44 6.19
C SER A 616 -15.81 34.95 6.08
N SER A 617 -15.07 35.44 5.07
CA SER A 617 -14.83 36.87 4.84
C SER A 617 -14.32 37.63 6.08
N THR A 618 -13.59 36.92 6.94
CA THR A 618 -13.09 37.39 8.23
C THR A 618 -11.56 37.33 8.21
N ASP A 619 -10.97 38.40 7.67
CA ASP A 619 -9.51 38.58 7.66
C ASP A 619 -9.01 39.01 9.04
N VAL A 620 -8.22 38.17 9.71
CA VAL A 620 -7.70 38.43 11.05
C VAL A 620 -6.47 39.33 10.95
N SER A 621 -6.47 40.46 11.64
CA SER A 621 -5.43 41.49 11.51
C SER A 621 -4.41 41.49 12.65
N LYS A 622 -4.83 41.17 13.88
CA LYS A 622 -3.98 41.12 15.08
C LYS A 622 -4.63 40.32 16.20
N LEU A 623 -3.80 39.97 17.19
CA LEU A 623 -4.20 39.36 18.45
C LEU A 623 -3.95 40.35 19.60
N GLU A 624 -4.89 40.40 20.54
CA GLU A 624 -4.76 41.15 21.79
C GLU A 624 -4.70 40.15 22.95
N LEU A 625 -3.49 39.94 23.46
CA LEU A 625 -3.18 39.08 24.59
C LEU A 625 -3.31 39.89 25.88
N SER A 626 -3.96 39.35 26.90
CA SER A 626 -4.04 39.97 28.23
C SER A 626 -3.75 38.92 29.30
N GLU A 627 -2.82 39.22 30.21
CA GLU A 627 -2.44 38.29 31.27
C GLU A 627 -3.67 37.89 32.11
N GLY A 628 -3.94 36.59 32.17
CA GLY A 628 -5.08 36.03 32.92
C GLY A 628 -6.47 36.29 32.33
N GLN A 629 -6.59 36.96 31.16
CA GLN A 629 -7.88 37.34 30.55
C GLN A 629 -8.11 36.74 29.15
N GLY A 630 -7.28 35.79 28.73
CA GLY A 630 -7.38 35.11 27.44
C GLY A 630 -6.87 35.96 26.26
N ILE A 631 -7.25 35.57 25.04
CA ILE A 631 -6.81 36.15 23.78
C ILE A 631 -8.02 36.68 23.03
N ARG A 632 -7.99 37.96 22.63
CA ARG A 632 -9.00 38.53 21.72
C ARG A 632 -8.46 38.57 20.31
N VAL A 633 -9.28 38.15 19.36
CA VAL A 633 -8.92 38.10 17.93
C VAL A 633 -9.62 39.25 17.21
N VAL A 634 -8.84 40.11 16.55
CA VAL A 634 -9.34 41.33 15.89
C VAL A 634 -9.29 41.15 14.38
N ALA A 635 -10.43 41.36 13.71
CA ALA A 635 -10.52 41.33 12.25
C ALA A 635 -10.01 42.66 11.64
N SER A 636 -9.73 42.68 10.34
CA SER A 636 -9.22 43.86 9.62
C SER A 636 -10.23 45.00 9.55
N ASN A 637 -11.51 44.71 9.72
CA ASN A 637 -12.58 45.71 9.89
C ASN A 637 -12.59 46.38 11.29
N GLY A 638 -11.68 46.00 12.19
CA GLY A 638 -11.56 46.56 13.54
C GLY A 638 -12.50 45.94 14.59
N HIS A 639 -13.39 45.02 14.20
CA HIS A 639 -14.28 44.31 15.12
C HIS A 639 -13.61 43.04 15.69
N TYR A 640 -14.01 42.64 16.89
CA TYR A 640 -13.62 41.35 17.45
C TYR A 640 -14.33 40.21 16.72
N VAL A 641 -13.59 39.15 16.45
CA VAL A 641 -14.17 37.87 16.01
C VAL A 641 -15.09 37.36 17.12
N SER A 642 -16.33 37.02 16.77
CA SER A 642 -17.37 36.64 17.73
C SER A 642 -17.67 37.76 18.75
N ALA A 643 -18.24 38.89 18.30
CA ALA A 643 -18.48 40.08 19.13
C ALA A 643 -19.21 39.82 20.46
N SER A 644 -20.13 38.84 20.53
CA SER A 644 -20.84 38.46 21.75
C SER A 644 -19.99 37.70 22.78
N SER A 645 -18.88 37.11 22.35
CA SER A 645 -17.90 36.43 23.20
C SER A 645 -16.52 36.55 22.53
N PRO A 646 -15.79 37.65 22.78
CA PRO A 646 -14.58 38.00 22.03
C PRO A 646 -13.30 37.35 22.58
N VAL A 647 -13.37 36.67 23.73
CA VAL A 647 -12.23 36.09 24.43
C VAL A 647 -12.11 34.59 24.13
N PHE A 648 -10.91 34.17 23.73
CA PHE A 648 -10.53 32.79 23.45
C PHE A 648 -9.43 32.33 24.42
N ASP A 649 -9.44 31.05 24.79
CA ASP A 649 -8.38 30.45 25.61
C ASP A 649 -7.13 30.15 24.78
N LYS A 650 -7.33 29.80 23.50
CA LYS A 650 -6.29 29.43 22.55
C LYS A 650 -6.56 30.02 21.17
N VAL A 651 -5.49 30.29 20.43
CA VAL A 651 -5.55 30.65 19.00
C VAL A 651 -4.59 29.75 18.24
N VAL A 652 -5.06 29.18 17.13
CA VAL A 652 -4.27 28.39 16.19
C VAL A 652 -4.13 29.20 14.90
N LEU A 653 -2.90 29.59 14.56
CA LEU A 653 -2.61 30.22 13.27
C LEU A 653 -2.33 29.13 12.23
N ALA A 654 -3.33 28.81 11.42
CA ALA A 654 -3.26 27.84 10.32
C ALA A 654 -3.13 28.55 8.94
N VAL A 655 -2.30 29.59 8.92
CA VAL A 655 -1.96 30.42 7.75
C VAL A 655 -0.49 30.25 7.37
N HIS A 656 -0.07 30.76 6.22
CA HIS A 656 1.34 30.79 5.83
C HIS A 656 2.17 31.64 6.81
N ALA A 657 3.48 31.38 6.88
CA ALA A 657 4.37 32.01 7.88
C ALA A 657 4.48 33.54 7.71
N ASP A 658 4.40 34.04 6.48
CA ASP A 658 4.35 35.48 6.19
C ASP A 658 3.07 36.14 6.73
N GLN A 659 1.92 35.49 6.54
CA GLN A 659 0.63 35.95 7.08
C GLN A 659 0.61 35.88 8.61
N ALA A 660 1.13 34.80 9.20
CA ALA A 660 1.29 34.69 10.64
C ALA A 660 2.18 35.81 11.19
N SER A 661 3.30 36.12 10.52
CA SER A 661 4.20 37.21 10.91
C SER A 661 3.52 38.58 10.86
N GLN A 662 2.71 38.84 9.82
CA GLN A 662 1.92 40.08 9.72
C GLN A 662 0.91 40.23 10.87
N ILE A 663 0.22 39.15 11.26
CA ILE A 663 -0.71 39.14 12.39
C ILE A 663 0.06 39.38 13.71
N LEU A 664 1.15 38.64 13.93
CA LEU A 664 1.92 38.67 15.16
C LEU A 664 2.67 40.01 15.36
N SER A 665 3.19 40.61 14.29
CA SER A 665 3.86 41.93 14.35
C SER A 665 2.90 43.06 14.75
N ARG A 666 1.61 42.96 14.42
CA ARG A 666 0.55 43.90 14.82
C ARG A 666 -0.08 43.57 16.18
N SER A 667 0.20 42.38 16.72
CA SER A 667 -0.30 41.91 18.01
C SER A 667 0.50 42.54 19.17
N ASN A 668 -0.04 42.59 20.39
CA ASN A 668 0.63 43.16 21.57
C ASN A 668 1.59 42.15 22.26
N LEU A 669 2.43 41.49 21.48
CA LEU A 669 3.42 40.51 21.97
C LEU A 669 4.57 41.17 22.74
N SER A 670 5.18 40.41 23.65
CA SER A 670 6.40 40.81 24.36
C SER A 670 7.56 41.01 23.37
N ASN A 671 8.56 41.82 23.74
CA ASN A 671 9.75 42.04 22.90
C ASN A 671 10.51 40.73 22.62
N GLY A 672 10.52 39.80 23.57
CA GLY A 672 11.13 38.48 23.40
C GLY A 672 10.40 37.64 22.34
N ASP A 673 9.07 37.58 22.42
CA ASP A 673 8.25 36.81 21.48
C ASP A 673 8.32 37.38 20.07
N ARG A 674 8.33 38.72 19.93
CA ARG A 674 8.51 39.38 18.63
C ARG A 674 9.84 39.01 17.98
N LYS A 675 10.92 39.02 18.77
CA LYS A 675 12.25 38.63 18.29
C LYS A 675 12.26 37.16 17.85
N LEU A 676 11.68 36.27 18.67
CA LEU A 676 11.58 34.85 18.33
C LEU A 676 10.79 34.62 17.05
N CYS A 677 9.65 35.31 16.87
CA CYS A 677 8.88 35.25 15.63
C CYS A 677 9.76 35.66 14.44
N SER A 678 10.43 36.81 14.52
CA SER A 678 11.25 37.28 13.41
C SER A 678 12.40 36.31 13.05
N GLU A 679 13.05 35.72 14.05
CA GLU A 679 14.12 34.74 13.84
C GLU A 679 13.62 33.39 13.29
N THR A 680 12.33 33.06 13.43
CA THR A 680 11.79 31.73 13.08
C THR A 680 10.90 31.72 11.83
N ILE A 681 9.98 32.68 11.69
CA ILE A 681 8.95 32.67 10.63
C ILE A 681 9.21 33.65 9.48
N ASP A 682 10.06 34.68 9.65
CA ASP A 682 10.32 35.67 8.59
C ASP A 682 11.28 35.16 7.49
N ASN A 683 11.91 34.01 7.71
CA ASN A 683 12.91 33.45 6.78
C ASN A 683 12.30 32.69 5.58
N PHE A 684 10.98 32.49 5.55
CA PHE A 684 10.30 31.77 4.48
C PHE A 684 10.17 32.63 3.22
N LYS A 685 10.50 32.05 2.06
CA LYS A 685 10.32 32.66 0.73
C LYS A 685 9.14 32.00 0.02
N TYR A 686 8.45 32.78 -0.79
CA TYR A 686 7.25 32.35 -1.53
C TYR A 686 7.39 32.74 -3.01
N SER A 687 6.78 31.94 -3.89
CA SER A 687 6.61 32.25 -5.30
C SER A 687 5.12 32.39 -5.63
N SER A 688 4.80 33.34 -6.49
CA SER A 688 3.46 33.45 -7.09
C SER A 688 3.39 32.53 -8.31
N ASN A 689 2.32 31.75 -8.42
CA ASN A 689 2.10 30.87 -9.57
C ASN A 689 0.77 31.23 -10.25
N ALA A 690 0.81 31.49 -11.55
CA ALA A 690 -0.39 31.68 -12.35
C ALA A 690 -0.89 30.32 -12.86
N VAL A 691 -2.19 30.07 -12.74
CA VAL A 691 -2.83 28.81 -13.13
C VAL A 691 -3.90 29.11 -14.15
N TYR A 692 -3.84 28.44 -15.30
CA TYR A 692 -4.81 28.60 -16.38
C TYR A 692 -5.50 27.27 -16.64
N ILE A 693 -6.83 27.29 -16.78
CA ILE A 693 -7.59 26.16 -17.32
C ILE A 693 -7.87 26.45 -18.79
N HIS A 694 -7.49 25.55 -19.69
CA HIS A 694 -7.63 25.77 -21.12
C HIS A 694 -7.74 24.48 -21.94
N THR A 695 -7.99 24.61 -23.24
CA THR A 695 -8.02 23.49 -24.19
C THR A 695 -6.80 23.41 -25.11
N ASP A 696 -5.88 24.38 -25.04
CA ASP A 696 -4.70 24.43 -25.93
C ASP A 696 -3.66 23.32 -25.60
N PRO A 697 -3.36 22.37 -26.51
CA PRO A 697 -2.39 21.31 -26.26
C PRO A 697 -0.92 21.73 -26.45
N LYS A 698 -0.61 23.00 -26.74
CA LYS A 698 0.74 23.48 -27.08
C LYS A 698 1.84 23.15 -26.04
N TYR A 699 1.48 23.07 -24.76
CA TYR A 699 2.41 22.74 -23.66
C TYR A 699 2.55 21.25 -23.41
N MET A 700 1.73 20.42 -24.07
CA MET A 700 1.89 18.96 -24.04
C MET A 700 3.14 18.54 -24.84
N PRO A 701 3.69 17.33 -24.59
CA PRO A 701 4.76 16.77 -25.41
C PRO A 701 4.36 16.72 -26.90
N LYS A 702 5.35 16.90 -27.80
CA LYS A 702 5.10 16.85 -29.25
C LYS A 702 4.68 15.45 -29.67
N LYS A 703 5.31 14.42 -29.09
CA LYS A 703 4.90 13.02 -29.26
C LYS A 703 3.72 12.69 -28.34
N LYS A 704 2.56 12.37 -28.93
CA LYS A 704 1.37 11.92 -28.19
C LYS A 704 1.62 10.69 -27.31
N SER A 705 2.57 9.82 -27.66
CA SER A 705 2.96 8.67 -26.81
C SER A 705 3.50 9.09 -25.44
N CYS A 706 4.08 10.29 -25.34
CA CYS A 706 4.57 10.86 -24.09
C CYS A 706 3.51 11.58 -23.26
N TRP A 707 2.30 11.81 -23.78
CA TRP A 707 1.25 12.53 -23.04
C TRP A 707 0.91 11.83 -21.74
N SER A 708 1.13 12.50 -20.63
CA SER A 708 0.98 11.95 -19.29
C SER A 708 -0.04 12.76 -18.49
N ALA A 709 -0.44 12.27 -17.32
CA ALA A 709 -1.38 12.99 -16.45
C ALA A 709 -0.79 14.34 -16.00
N TRP A 710 0.52 14.39 -15.81
CA TRP A 710 1.31 15.60 -15.61
C TRP A 710 2.37 15.67 -16.69
N ASN A 711 2.71 16.88 -17.16
CA ASN A 711 3.71 17.11 -18.21
C ASN A 711 4.56 18.34 -17.87
N GLY A 712 5.87 18.15 -17.70
CA GLY A 712 6.83 19.24 -17.48
C GLY A 712 7.52 19.65 -18.78
N LEU A 713 7.49 20.94 -19.09
CA LEU A 713 8.18 21.56 -20.22
C LEU A 713 9.22 22.56 -19.70
N ASN A 714 10.50 22.24 -19.96
CA ASN A 714 11.63 23.09 -19.62
C ASN A 714 11.95 24.03 -20.78
N LEU A 715 12.04 25.32 -20.49
CA LEU A 715 12.34 26.41 -21.43
C LEU A 715 13.64 27.14 -21.02
N PRO A 716 14.28 27.88 -21.93
CA PRO A 716 15.58 28.51 -21.66
C PRO A 716 15.48 29.57 -20.57
N GLY A 717 16.27 29.42 -19.50
CA GLY A 717 16.40 30.43 -18.44
C GLY A 717 15.11 30.72 -17.64
N ALA A 718 14.11 29.83 -17.72
CA ALA A 718 12.81 30.01 -17.06
C ALA A 718 12.48 28.79 -16.16
N PRO A 719 11.61 28.97 -15.16
CA PRO A 719 11.00 27.86 -14.45
C PRO A 719 10.29 26.88 -15.40
N ALA A 720 10.24 25.60 -15.03
CA ALA A 720 9.49 24.62 -15.81
C ALA A 720 8.00 24.97 -15.84
N VAL A 721 7.41 24.90 -17.03
CA VAL A 721 5.96 24.99 -17.24
C VAL A 721 5.37 23.60 -16.98
N VAL A 722 4.35 23.51 -16.12
CA VAL A 722 3.73 22.24 -15.75
C VAL A 722 2.29 22.22 -16.23
N THR A 723 1.94 21.23 -17.05
CA THR A 723 0.60 21.04 -17.58
C THR A 723 0.00 19.72 -17.11
N TYR A 724 -1.11 19.81 -16.38
CA TYR A 724 -1.94 18.67 -15.97
C TYR A 724 -3.00 18.37 -17.03
N TRP A 725 -3.08 17.12 -17.47
CA TRP A 725 -4.14 16.64 -18.34
C TRP A 725 -5.29 16.10 -17.49
N ILE A 726 -6.31 16.93 -17.30
CA ILE A 726 -7.37 16.73 -16.30
C ILE A 726 -8.23 15.51 -16.63
N ASN A 727 -8.44 15.21 -17.91
CA ASN A 727 -9.20 14.03 -18.34
C ASN A 727 -8.63 12.73 -17.75
N LYS A 728 -7.31 12.69 -17.54
CA LYS A 728 -6.61 11.51 -17.03
C LYS A 728 -6.32 11.59 -15.53
N LEU A 729 -5.97 12.79 -15.05
CA LEU A 729 -5.63 13.04 -13.66
C LEU A 729 -6.87 13.07 -12.74
N GLN A 730 -7.99 13.62 -13.22
CA GLN A 730 -9.23 13.71 -12.47
C GLN A 730 -10.38 13.06 -13.25
N PRO A 731 -10.45 11.71 -13.28
CA PRO A 731 -11.50 11.02 -14.03
C PRO A 731 -12.90 11.51 -13.62
N GLY A 732 -13.75 11.73 -14.63
CA GLY A 732 -15.09 12.29 -14.45
C GLY A 732 -15.17 13.82 -14.33
N ALA A 733 -14.06 14.56 -14.28
CA ALA A 733 -14.09 16.03 -14.31
C ALA A 733 -14.46 16.60 -15.69
N CYS A 734 -14.02 15.92 -16.76
CA CYS A 734 -14.20 16.37 -18.14
C CYS A 734 -15.37 15.62 -18.80
N THR A 735 -16.59 16.16 -18.65
CA THR A 735 -17.83 15.51 -19.10
C THR A 735 -18.24 15.85 -20.54
N GLU A 736 -17.57 16.83 -21.16
CA GLU A 736 -17.93 17.36 -22.49
C GLU A 736 -17.06 16.83 -23.65
N GLY A 737 -16.23 15.82 -23.40
CA GLY A 737 -15.47 15.10 -24.43
C GLY A 737 -14.26 15.85 -25.03
N LYS A 738 -13.96 17.07 -24.59
CA LYS A 738 -12.75 17.81 -24.96
C LYS A 738 -11.60 17.54 -23.98
N ASP A 739 -10.37 17.66 -24.46
CA ASP A 739 -9.19 17.66 -23.60
C ASP A 739 -9.14 18.99 -22.82
N VAL A 740 -9.01 18.89 -21.50
CA VAL A 740 -8.87 20.03 -20.59
C VAL A 740 -7.51 19.95 -19.91
N PHE A 741 -6.81 21.08 -19.93
CA PHE A 741 -5.48 21.24 -19.38
C PHE A 741 -5.49 22.28 -18.27
N VAL A 742 -4.72 22.03 -17.22
CA VAL A 742 -4.39 23.04 -16.21
C VAL A 742 -2.89 23.29 -16.31
N THR A 743 -2.51 24.49 -16.73
CA THR A 743 -1.09 24.86 -16.92
C THR A 743 -0.65 25.90 -15.91
N LEU A 744 0.47 25.62 -15.26
CA LEU A 744 1.12 26.47 -14.28
C LEU A 744 2.26 27.24 -14.96
N ASN A 745 2.25 28.55 -14.75
CA ASN A 745 3.28 29.49 -15.21
C ASN A 745 3.63 29.39 -16.70
N PRO A 746 2.63 29.37 -17.61
CA PRO A 746 2.95 29.52 -19.03
C PRO A 746 3.65 30.87 -19.26
N PRO A 747 4.53 31.02 -20.26
CA PRO A 747 5.09 32.32 -20.62
C PRO A 747 3.98 33.35 -20.87
N ASP A 748 4.20 34.61 -20.49
CA ASP A 748 3.17 35.64 -20.57
C ASP A 748 2.61 35.80 -22.00
N GLY A 749 1.28 35.87 -22.10
CA GLY A 749 0.56 36.03 -23.38
C GLY A 749 0.69 34.85 -24.36
N SER A 750 1.17 33.69 -23.91
CA SER A 750 1.44 32.56 -24.81
C SER A 750 0.30 31.55 -24.97
N ILE A 751 -0.71 31.59 -24.09
CA ILE A 751 -1.99 30.87 -24.22
C ILE A 751 -2.95 31.73 -25.04
N ASP A 752 -3.64 31.11 -26.00
CA ASP A 752 -4.72 31.76 -26.75
C ASP A 752 -5.93 31.97 -25.83
N GLU A 753 -6.29 33.23 -25.58
CA GLU A 753 -7.43 33.63 -24.74
C GLU A 753 -8.76 33.00 -25.19
N SER A 754 -8.93 32.68 -26.48
CA SER A 754 -10.13 32.00 -26.97
C SER A 754 -10.26 30.55 -26.50
N GLN A 755 -9.18 29.99 -25.95
CA GLN A 755 -9.12 28.62 -25.43
C GLN A 755 -9.08 28.56 -23.91
N VAL A 756 -9.04 29.70 -23.22
CA VAL A 756 -9.08 29.77 -21.76
C VAL A 756 -10.51 29.53 -21.27
N LEU A 757 -10.65 28.61 -20.32
CA LEU A 757 -11.90 28.22 -19.70
C LEU A 757 -12.10 28.88 -18.33
N ALA A 758 -11.01 29.16 -17.61
CA ALA A 758 -10.98 29.86 -16.32
C ALA A 758 -9.55 30.25 -15.92
#